data_AF-A0A2M9HII3-F1
#
_entry.id   AF-A0A2M9HII3-F1
#
_cell.length_a   1.000
_cell.length_b   1.000
_cell.length_c   1.000
_cell.angle_alpha   90.00
_cell.angle_beta   90.00
_cell.angle_gamma   90.00
#
_symmetry.space_group_name_H-M   'P 1'
#
loop_
_entity.id
_entity.type
_entity.pdbx_description
1 polymer ?
#
loop_
_entity_poly.entity_id
_entity_poly.type
_entity_poly.pdbx_seq_one_letter_code
_entity_poly.pdbx_strand_id
1 'polypeptide(L)'
;MNRHQIVETIGAEYHRANIEEDEWSYAKDAGTLGDLAQALGGHKPLHFKLDRRFILEDDTGTYAVLVETKQNFVKDDENQLRAYVEEEYALHRGTKVIAILANTNDDRIRVWKSEVDDEHLLSNETVLDDMSHYRHLFSIERQNNREEVMRNTYALNELLHRKGVKERNRSQFVGTCLLYVKDEVSKRCHGGRITKQMNEDLCNRWNQFSAKQMREGISEVLGNLLDGSKNKTKKIQLLNRDVLDDQHVRSLSISDWVEVLSFILMRIYRYIDSDSSEGQDILNLFFITFNKYVGKADKNQAFTPDHITDFMTKLTEVTFKDVVLDECCGSGSFLVQAMVTELAAARRGHTDKEYKKLADDIKQKHIFGIESEEKAYGLSTTNMLIHGDGNSNVEFGSCFDKRQFIAEAHPTVILMNPPYNALPKDIPAEYKNDWNAKEKSGKSEPTKGFVFVKYLSDIAKREDWDGVRLAVLLPMSAAIGTGKRLSGMKETLLHDNTLEAVFSLPAEIFYPGASVQACCMLFTLNRSHYDAEGIPRKQTFFGYYKNDGFIKRKNLGRVEQFDVEGHSLWKKIEKEWLTLYRNKTVKIGLSAMKNVTGADEWLAEAYMETDYSTLTEADFRHTINDYLSYLVKSGHIYENAPNWEWMGNYIKALCSELSNRSRRSSVSSLKIDDWARFKVSDVFIIRNGAGITQDEIDEHPGSFPAVQSGENDNGVMGLIDESYVRQCDYTYTQQPCLTVARSGTAGCVHFFGSGCVVGDSAKILQLKERQGEYVYLFLHTILSHLRYKYSYGRKVTEGKYGDEIIWLPVTHEGHPDWRTMEQYIKALSEQ
;
A
#
# COMPACT_ATOMS: atom_id res chain seq x y z
N MET A 1 -37.67 -1.55 -13.34
CA MET A 1 -37.59 -0.91 -14.66
C MET A 1 -38.81 -1.29 -15.47
N ASN A 2 -39.50 -0.34 -16.09
CA ASN A 2 -40.62 -0.66 -16.96
C ASN A 2 -40.10 -1.07 -18.35
N ARG A 3 -40.74 -2.06 -18.99
CA ARG A 3 -40.48 -2.52 -20.37
C ARG A 3 -40.39 -1.37 -21.39
N HIS A 4 -41.13 -0.28 -21.19
CA HIS A 4 -41.04 0.92 -22.05
C HIS A 4 -39.67 1.61 -21.94
N GLN A 5 -39.13 1.76 -20.72
CA GLN A 5 -37.83 2.38 -20.48
C GLN A 5 -36.70 1.57 -21.11
N ILE A 6 -36.80 0.23 -21.09
CA ILE A 6 -35.82 -0.65 -21.76
C ILE A 6 -35.73 -0.32 -23.25
N VAL A 7 -36.89 -0.14 -23.91
CA VAL A 7 -36.96 0.20 -25.33
C VAL A 7 -36.41 1.59 -25.62
N GLU A 8 -36.75 2.58 -24.80
CA GLU A 8 -36.23 3.94 -24.96
C GLU A 8 -34.71 4.03 -24.73
N THR A 9 -34.19 3.33 -23.72
CA THR A 9 -32.75 3.34 -23.39
C THR A 9 -31.92 2.66 -24.47
N ILE A 10 -32.30 1.45 -24.90
CA ILE A 10 -31.53 0.70 -25.90
C ILE A 10 -31.69 1.33 -27.29
N GLY A 11 -32.88 1.85 -27.59
CA GLY A 11 -33.22 2.53 -28.84
C GLY A 11 -34.43 1.89 -29.52
N ALA A 12 -35.52 2.65 -29.62
CA ALA A 12 -36.79 2.19 -30.17
C ALA A 12 -36.68 1.79 -31.65
N GLU A 13 -35.78 2.42 -32.40
CA GLU A 13 -35.49 2.12 -33.80
C GLU A 13 -34.88 0.72 -34.01
N TYR A 14 -34.24 0.15 -33.00
CA TYR A 14 -33.62 -1.17 -33.04
C TYR A 14 -34.57 -2.28 -32.58
N HIS A 15 -35.64 -1.93 -31.87
CA HIS A 15 -36.58 -2.89 -31.30
C HIS A 15 -37.31 -3.70 -32.40
N ARG A 16 -37.45 -5.01 -32.20
CA ARG A 16 -38.11 -5.95 -33.12
C ARG A 16 -39.04 -6.86 -32.33
N ALA A 17 -40.29 -6.93 -32.77
CA ALA A 17 -41.31 -7.83 -32.23
C ALA A 17 -41.96 -8.62 -33.37
N ASN A 18 -42.39 -9.85 -33.10
CA ASN A 18 -43.14 -10.65 -34.08
C ASN A 18 -44.43 -11.24 -33.49
N ILE A 19 -44.72 -11.02 -32.21
CA ILE A 19 -45.98 -11.40 -31.54
C ILE A 19 -46.57 -10.20 -30.78
N GLU A 20 -47.71 -10.40 -30.11
CA GLU A 20 -48.35 -9.39 -29.26
C GLU A 20 -47.45 -8.98 -28.07
N GLU A 21 -47.80 -7.90 -27.37
CA GLU A 21 -47.04 -7.35 -26.22
C GLU A 21 -45.59 -6.90 -26.50
N ASP A 22 -45.29 -6.66 -27.78
CA ASP A 22 -43.97 -6.25 -28.26
C ASP A 22 -42.87 -7.29 -27.99
N GLU A 23 -43.23 -8.59 -27.96
CA GLU A 23 -42.31 -9.72 -27.71
C GLU A 23 -41.79 -10.39 -29.01
N TRP A 24 -40.73 -11.19 -28.89
CA TRP A 24 -40.16 -11.98 -29.98
C TRP A 24 -40.32 -13.48 -29.73
N SER A 25 -41.01 -14.17 -30.64
CA SER A 25 -41.10 -15.62 -30.63
C SER A 25 -40.16 -16.26 -31.65
N TYR A 26 -39.15 -17.00 -31.19
CA TYR A 26 -38.27 -17.78 -32.04
C TYR A 26 -39.00 -18.92 -32.77
N ALA A 27 -40.06 -19.48 -32.16
CA ALA A 27 -40.88 -20.48 -32.82
C ALA A 27 -41.65 -19.91 -34.03
N LYS A 28 -42.08 -18.64 -33.95
CA LYS A 28 -42.70 -17.94 -35.08
C LYS A 28 -41.67 -17.51 -36.12
N ASP A 29 -40.48 -17.10 -35.68
CA ASP A 29 -39.35 -16.73 -36.53
C ASP A 29 -38.88 -17.91 -37.40
N ALA A 30 -38.80 -19.11 -36.81
CA ALA A 30 -38.49 -20.36 -37.51
C ALA A 30 -39.64 -20.89 -38.41
N GLY A 31 -40.83 -20.30 -38.34
CA GLY A 31 -42.04 -20.77 -39.00
C GLY A 31 -42.93 -21.62 -38.10
N THR A 32 -42.38 -22.66 -37.48
CA THR A 32 -43.07 -23.48 -36.47
C THR A 32 -42.15 -23.90 -35.31
N LEU A 33 -42.74 -24.36 -34.20
CA LEU A 33 -41.98 -24.95 -33.09
C LEU A 33 -41.20 -26.22 -33.51
N GLY A 34 -41.70 -26.96 -34.50
CA GLY A 34 -41.02 -28.13 -35.05
C GLY A 34 -39.76 -27.74 -35.83
N ASP A 35 -39.86 -26.66 -36.62
CA ASP A 35 -38.73 -26.14 -37.40
C ASP A 35 -37.64 -25.57 -36.49
N LEU A 36 -38.03 -24.87 -35.42
CA LEU A 36 -37.09 -24.41 -34.39
C LEU A 36 -36.39 -25.59 -33.69
N ALA A 37 -37.14 -26.62 -33.30
CA ALA A 37 -36.56 -27.82 -32.69
C ALA A 37 -35.56 -28.51 -33.65
N GLN A 38 -35.84 -28.51 -34.95
CA GLN A 38 -34.92 -29.03 -35.96
C GLN A 38 -33.65 -28.17 -36.08
N ALA A 39 -33.78 -26.84 -36.05
CA ALA A 39 -32.64 -25.91 -36.05
C ALA A 39 -31.73 -26.09 -34.82
N LEU A 40 -32.31 -26.47 -33.67
CA LEU A 40 -31.63 -26.77 -32.41
C LEU A 40 -31.12 -28.23 -32.31
N GLY A 41 -31.05 -28.97 -33.42
CA GLY A 41 -30.51 -30.35 -33.42
C GLY A 41 -31.49 -31.44 -32.97
N GLY A 42 -32.80 -31.17 -33.01
CA GLY A 42 -33.86 -32.14 -32.73
C GLY A 42 -34.41 -32.08 -31.30
N HIS A 43 -33.95 -31.14 -30.47
CA HIS A 43 -34.45 -30.93 -29.11
C HIS A 43 -35.64 -29.97 -29.10
N LYS A 44 -36.66 -30.27 -28.29
CA LYS A 44 -37.83 -29.39 -28.14
C LYS A 44 -37.47 -28.22 -27.22
N PRO A 45 -37.51 -26.95 -27.68
CA PRO A 45 -37.21 -25.80 -26.85
C PRO A 45 -38.27 -25.61 -25.76
N LEU A 46 -37.83 -25.32 -24.54
CA LEU A 46 -38.69 -25.07 -23.37
C LEU A 46 -39.12 -23.60 -23.25
N HIS A 47 -38.27 -22.69 -23.73
CA HIS A 47 -38.47 -21.25 -23.74
C HIS A 47 -38.21 -20.76 -25.16
N PHE A 48 -39.15 -20.03 -25.77
CA PHE A 48 -39.04 -19.56 -27.16
C PHE A 48 -39.76 -18.23 -27.40
N LYS A 49 -40.06 -17.49 -26.32
CA LYS A 49 -40.71 -16.17 -26.31
C LYS A 49 -39.89 -15.22 -25.46
N LEU A 50 -39.05 -14.44 -26.11
CA LEU A 50 -38.19 -13.45 -25.48
C LEU A 50 -38.96 -12.15 -25.28
N ASP A 51 -38.81 -11.54 -24.10
CA ASP A 51 -39.51 -10.29 -23.77
C ASP A 51 -39.15 -9.16 -24.74
N ARG A 52 -37.88 -8.85 -24.99
CA ARG A 52 -37.48 -7.78 -25.92
C ARG A 52 -36.25 -8.18 -26.74
N ARG A 53 -36.29 -7.89 -28.04
CA ARG A 53 -35.19 -8.13 -28.99
C ARG A 53 -34.86 -6.85 -29.74
N PHE A 54 -33.57 -6.51 -29.83
CA PHE A 54 -33.07 -5.34 -30.57
C PHE A 54 -32.04 -5.78 -31.60
N ILE A 55 -32.09 -5.20 -32.80
CA ILE A 55 -31.19 -5.56 -33.90
C ILE A 55 -30.60 -4.32 -34.57
N LEU A 56 -29.29 -4.34 -34.75
CA LEU A 56 -28.51 -3.37 -35.54
C LEU A 56 -27.68 -4.14 -36.57
N GLU A 57 -27.73 -3.70 -37.82
CA GLU A 57 -26.88 -4.22 -38.89
C GLU A 57 -26.06 -3.08 -39.48
N ASP A 58 -24.75 -3.29 -39.59
CA ASP A 58 -23.85 -2.37 -40.27
C ASP A 58 -22.76 -3.13 -41.05
N ASP A 59 -21.79 -2.40 -41.57
CA ASP A 59 -20.67 -2.94 -42.36
C ASP A 59 -19.75 -3.89 -41.57
N THR A 60 -19.87 -3.92 -40.23
CA THR A 60 -19.08 -4.76 -39.34
C THR A 60 -19.82 -6.02 -38.84
N GLY A 61 -21.09 -6.17 -39.21
CA GLY A 61 -21.91 -7.35 -38.95
C GLY A 61 -23.29 -7.05 -38.35
N THR A 62 -23.97 -8.11 -37.93
CA THR A 62 -25.27 -8.05 -37.24
C THR A 62 -25.08 -8.15 -35.73
N TYR A 63 -25.77 -7.30 -34.98
CA TYR A 63 -25.72 -7.20 -33.53
C TYR A 63 -27.12 -7.37 -32.97
N ALA A 64 -27.25 -8.19 -31.92
CA ALA A 64 -28.49 -8.40 -31.21
C ALA A 64 -28.34 -8.11 -29.71
N VAL A 65 -29.33 -7.42 -29.14
CA VAL A 65 -29.50 -7.31 -27.68
C VAL A 65 -30.78 -8.04 -27.31
N LEU A 66 -30.65 -9.07 -26.48
CA LEU A 66 -31.74 -9.91 -26.00
C LEU A 66 -32.00 -9.56 -24.53
N VAL A 67 -33.22 -9.13 -24.20
CA VAL A 67 -33.57 -8.75 -22.83
C VAL A 67 -34.74 -9.61 -22.35
N GLU A 68 -34.50 -10.33 -21.26
CA GLU A 68 -35.53 -11.06 -20.51
C GLU A 68 -35.81 -10.32 -19.20
N THR A 69 -37.08 -10.08 -18.89
CA THR A 69 -37.51 -9.31 -17.72
C THR A 69 -38.11 -10.22 -16.65
N LYS A 70 -37.76 -9.96 -15.39
CA LYS A 70 -38.36 -10.65 -14.22
C LYS A 70 -38.77 -9.63 -13.17
N GLN A 71 -39.72 -9.99 -12.31
CA GLN A 71 -40.03 -9.20 -11.11
C GLN A 71 -38.91 -9.23 -10.07
N ASN A 72 -38.19 -10.34 -10.00
CA ASN A 72 -36.95 -10.52 -9.26
C ASN A 72 -36.29 -11.76 -9.84
N PHE A 73 -35.23 -11.60 -10.64
CA PHE A 73 -34.59 -12.76 -11.23
C PHE A 73 -33.78 -13.55 -10.19
N VAL A 74 -33.71 -14.87 -10.38
CA VAL A 74 -32.91 -15.83 -9.63
C VAL A 74 -31.87 -16.48 -10.55
N LYS A 75 -30.94 -17.26 -10.00
CA LYS A 75 -29.87 -17.90 -10.79
C LYS A 75 -30.41 -18.82 -11.90
N ASP A 76 -31.55 -19.47 -11.69
CA ASP A 76 -32.16 -20.34 -12.70
C ASP A 76 -32.67 -19.59 -13.94
N ASP A 77 -32.96 -18.29 -13.84
CA ASP A 77 -33.37 -17.47 -14.98
C ASP A 77 -32.23 -17.28 -16.01
N GLU A 78 -30.98 -17.49 -15.60
CA GLU A 78 -29.83 -17.52 -16.52
C GLU A 78 -29.98 -18.66 -17.54
N ASN A 79 -30.57 -19.79 -17.14
CA ASN A 79 -30.79 -20.92 -18.05
C ASN A 79 -31.84 -20.58 -19.11
N GLN A 80 -32.87 -19.82 -18.74
CA GLN A 80 -33.89 -19.35 -19.69
C GLN A 80 -33.27 -18.38 -20.69
N LEU A 81 -32.49 -17.40 -20.22
CA LEU A 81 -31.81 -16.46 -21.11
C LEU A 81 -30.80 -17.15 -22.04
N ARG A 82 -30.08 -18.16 -21.52
CA ARG A 82 -29.16 -18.99 -22.32
C ARG A 82 -29.88 -19.69 -23.49
N ALA A 83 -31.09 -20.21 -23.25
CA ALA A 83 -31.88 -20.83 -24.30
C ALA A 83 -32.20 -19.83 -25.44
N TYR A 84 -32.55 -18.58 -25.12
CA TYR A 84 -32.79 -17.55 -26.15
C TYR A 84 -31.54 -17.21 -26.96
N VAL A 85 -30.36 -17.22 -26.33
CA VAL A 85 -29.08 -17.04 -27.03
C VAL A 85 -28.82 -18.20 -28.00
N GLU A 86 -29.07 -19.43 -27.59
CA GLU A 86 -28.95 -20.62 -28.46
C GLU A 86 -29.93 -20.56 -29.64
N GLU A 87 -31.17 -20.14 -29.39
CA GLU A 87 -32.20 -19.94 -30.43
C GLU A 87 -31.81 -18.84 -31.43
N GLU A 88 -31.27 -17.72 -30.94
CA GLU A 88 -30.74 -16.64 -31.77
C GLU A 88 -29.62 -17.14 -32.68
N TYR A 89 -28.68 -17.92 -32.15
CA TYR A 89 -27.59 -18.48 -32.96
C TYR A 89 -28.05 -19.55 -33.95
N ALA A 90 -29.07 -20.33 -33.61
CA ALA A 90 -29.62 -21.36 -34.49
C ALA A 90 -30.26 -20.76 -35.74
N LEU A 91 -30.99 -19.64 -35.59
CA LEU A 91 -31.71 -18.99 -36.68
C LEU A 91 -30.90 -17.89 -37.38
N HIS A 92 -30.12 -17.11 -36.61
CA HIS A 92 -29.40 -15.91 -37.07
C HIS A 92 -27.89 -16.09 -36.94
N ARG A 93 -27.34 -17.08 -37.65
CA ARG A 93 -25.91 -17.42 -37.59
C ARG A 93 -24.99 -16.22 -37.87
N GLY A 94 -23.98 -16.05 -37.02
CA GLY A 94 -22.98 -14.98 -37.14
C GLY A 94 -23.36 -13.67 -36.43
N THR A 95 -24.53 -13.60 -35.82
CA THR A 95 -24.97 -12.46 -35.00
C THR A 95 -24.10 -12.32 -33.74
N LYS A 96 -23.75 -11.10 -33.38
CA LYS A 96 -23.03 -10.78 -32.14
C LYS A 96 -24.05 -10.43 -31.06
N VAL A 97 -24.13 -11.23 -30.00
CA VAL A 97 -25.24 -11.19 -29.03
C VAL A 97 -24.80 -10.58 -27.70
N ILE A 98 -25.55 -9.60 -27.21
CA ILE A 98 -25.58 -9.21 -25.79
C ILE A 98 -26.86 -9.77 -25.19
N ALA A 99 -26.75 -10.49 -24.07
CA ALA A 99 -27.89 -11.06 -23.36
C ALA A 99 -28.06 -10.38 -22.00
N ILE A 100 -29.28 -9.99 -21.64
CA ILE A 100 -29.57 -9.19 -20.45
C ILE A 100 -30.73 -9.80 -19.66
N LEU A 101 -30.50 -10.03 -18.37
CA LEU A 101 -31.57 -10.21 -17.38
C LEU A 101 -31.86 -8.87 -16.71
N ALA A 102 -33.10 -8.40 -16.77
CA ALA A 102 -33.49 -7.11 -16.21
C ALA A 102 -34.56 -7.26 -15.13
N ASN A 103 -34.33 -6.64 -13.98
CA ASN A 103 -35.28 -6.63 -12.88
C ASN A 103 -36.27 -5.46 -13.01
N THR A 104 -37.55 -5.79 -12.97
CA THR A 104 -38.63 -4.81 -13.10
C THR A 104 -38.96 -4.10 -11.78
N ASN A 105 -38.59 -4.67 -10.62
CA ASN A 105 -38.86 -4.07 -9.30
C ASN A 105 -37.79 -3.09 -8.80
N ASP A 106 -36.50 -3.32 -9.12
CA ASP A 106 -35.39 -2.56 -8.52
C ASP A 106 -34.28 -2.16 -9.51
N ASP A 107 -34.57 -2.23 -10.82
CA ASP A 107 -33.70 -1.81 -11.92
C ASP A 107 -32.37 -2.57 -12.06
N ARG A 108 -32.08 -3.56 -11.19
CA ARG A 108 -30.87 -4.38 -11.31
C ARG A 108 -30.86 -5.13 -12.63
N ILE A 109 -29.69 -5.21 -13.26
CA ILE A 109 -29.48 -6.03 -14.45
C ILE A 109 -28.27 -6.95 -14.30
N ARG A 110 -28.18 -7.94 -15.18
CA ARG A 110 -26.95 -8.69 -15.48
C ARG A 110 -26.81 -8.81 -16.98
N VAL A 111 -25.59 -8.62 -17.48
CA VAL A 111 -25.29 -8.53 -18.90
C VAL A 111 -24.19 -9.53 -19.26
N TRP A 112 -24.39 -10.24 -20.36
CA TRP A 112 -23.46 -11.21 -20.91
C TRP A 112 -23.13 -10.89 -22.36
N LYS A 113 -21.89 -11.23 -22.75
CA LYS A 113 -21.41 -11.10 -24.13
C LYS A 113 -21.25 -12.48 -24.76
N SER A 114 -21.93 -12.71 -25.87
CA SER A 114 -21.96 -13.95 -26.65
C SER A 114 -22.66 -15.11 -25.95
N GLU A 115 -22.23 -15.53 -24.76
CA GLU A 115 -22.77 -16.70 -24.04
C GLU A 115 -23.18 -16.35 -22.60
N VAL A 116 -24.13 -17.09 -22.04
CA VAL A 116 -24.66 -16.85 -20.67
C VAL A 116 -24.00 -17.81 -19.68
N ASP A 117 -22.82 -17.45 -19.20
CA ASP A 117 -22.06 -18.16 -18.18
C ASP A 117 -21.20 -17.20 -17.33
N ASP A 118 -20.40 -17.73 -16.40
CA ASP A 118 -19.57 -16.90 -15.52
C ASP A 118 -18.35 -16.28 -16.25
N GLU A 119 -17.87 -16.86 -17.36
CA GLU A 119 -16.72 -16.37 -18.14
C GLU A 119 -17.09 -15.17 -19.03
N HIS A 120 -18.33 -15.13 -19.50
CA HIS A 120 -18.87 -14.13 -20.41
C HIS A 120 -19.68 -13.02 -19.70
N LEU A 121 -19.78 -13.09 -18.37
CA LEU A 121 -20.47 -12.10 -17.55
C LEU A 121 -19.72 -10.75 -17.54
N LEU A 122 -20.39 -9.69 -17.98
CA LEU A 122 -19.85 -8.34 -17.93
C LEU A 122 -20.17 -7.68 -16.58
N SER A 123 -19.35 -7.97 -15.56
CA SER A 123 -19.59 -7.52 -14.18
C SER A 123 -19.66 -6.00 -13.95
N ASN A 124 -19.11 -5.19 -14.87
CA ASN A 124 -19.18 -3.73 -14.80
C ASN A 124 -20.47 -3.15 -15.42
N GLU A 125 -21.18 -3.95 -16.23
CA GLU A 125 -22.42 -3.54 -16.89
C GLU A 125 -23.59 -3.70 -15.91
N THR A 126 -23.86 -2.62 -15.19
CA THR A 126 -24.80 -2.57 -14.05
C THR A 126 -26.03 -1.71 -14.33
N VAL A 127 -26.07 -1.02 -15.47
CA VAL A 127 -27.16 -0.16 -15.95
C VAL A 127 -27.37 -0.44 -17.44
N LEU A 128 -28.61 -0.33 -17.92
CA LEU A 128 -28.89 -0.45 -19.35
C LEU A 128 -28.32 0.74 -20.12
N ASP A 129 -27.83 0.48 -21.32
CA ASP A 129 -27.25 1.51 -22.19
C ASP A 129 -27.80 1.40 -23.62
N ASP A 130 -27.36 2.29 -24.50
CA ASP A 130 -27.81 2.37 -25.88
C ASP A 130 -27.21 1.26 -26.77
N MET A 131 -27.83 1.02 -27.93
CA MET A 131 -27.35 0.03 -28.89
C MET A 131 -25.93 0.31 -29.40
N SER A 132 -25.48 1.57 -29.41
CA SER A 132 -24.13 1.93 -29.85
C SER A 132 -23.09 1.45 -28.84
N HIS A 133 -23.36 1.58 -27.54
CA HIS A 133 -22.54 1.01 -26.47
C HIS A 133 -22.42 -0.52 -26.64
N TYR A 134 -23.54 -1.23 -26.75
CA TYR A 134 -23.52 -2.69 -26.88
C TYR A 134 -22.81 -3.18 -28.15
N ARG A 135 -22.93 -2.44 -29.26
CA ARG A 135 -22.13 -2.68 -30.46
C ARG A 135 -20.64 -2.49 -30.18
N HIS A 136 -20.28 -1.43 -29.45
CA HIS A 136 -18.89 -1.09 -29.16
C HIS A 136 -18.18 -2.19 -28.38
N LEU A 137 -18.87 -2.93 -27.50
CA LEU A 137 -18.31 -4.08 -26.77
C LEU A 137 -17.70 -5.16 -27.68
N PHE A 138 -18.10 -5.25 -28.94
CA PHE A 138 -17.51 -6.15 -29.94
C PHE A 138 -16.43 -5.50 -30.83
N SER A 139 -16.33 -4.18 -30.81
CA SER A 139 -15.30 -3.44 -31.56
C SER A 139 -13.96 -3.34 -30.84
N ILE A 140 -13.92 -3.75 -29.57
CA ILE A 140 -12.72 -3.76 -28.73
C ILE A 140 -11.80 -4.92 -29.17
N GLU A 141 -11.01 -4.70 -30.22
CA GLU A 141 -9.81 -5.48 -30.52
C GLU A 141 -8.53 -4.84 -29.95
N ARG A 142 -8.67 -4.04 -28.88
CA ARG A 142 -7.56 -3.73 -27.97
C ARG A 142 -7.74 -4.58 -26.73
N GLN A 143 -7.20 -5.79 -26.77
CA GLN A 143 -7.16 -6.64 -25.59
C GLN A 143 -6.11 -6.07 -24.64
N ASN A 144 -6.56 -5.44 -23.55
CA ASN A 144 -5.71 -5.11 -22.43
C ASN A 144 -4.90 -6.34 -22.05
N ASN A 145 -3.57 -6.22 -22.07
CA ASN A 145 -2.70 -7.33 -21.73
C ASN A 145 -1.57 -6.84 -20.83
N ARG A 146 -1.85 -6.89 -19.53
CA ARG A 146 -0.92 -6.49 -18.47
C ARG A 146 0.43 -7.22 -18.60
N GLU A 147 0.43 -8.53 -18.81
CA GLU A 147 1.66 -9.33 -18.87
C GLU A 147 2.57 -8.92 -20.03
N GLU A 148 1.99 -8.73 -21.23
CA GLU A 148 2.72 -8.25 -22.39
C GLU A 148 3.33 -6.88 -22.15
N VAL A 149 2.56 -5.92 -21.62
CA VAL A 149 3.06 -4.57 -21.32
C VAL A 149 4.22 -4.65 -20.32
N MET A 150 4.07 -5.40 -19.23
CA MET A 150 5.12 -5.53 -18.21
C MET A 150 6.39 -6.18 -18.75
N ARG A 151 6.26 -7.27 -19.51
CA ARG A 151 7.40 -7.95 -20.14
C ARG A 151 8.14 -7.03 -21.11
N ASN A 152 7.40 -6.27 -21.92
CA ASN A 152 7.96 -5.37 -22.91
C ASN A 152 8.52 -4.07 -22.28
N THR A 153 8.11 -3.71 -21.06
CA THR A 153 8.66 -2.56 -20.32
C THR A 153 10.16 -2.72 -20.05
N TYR A 154 10.59 -3.91 -19.60
CA TYR A 154 12.00 -4.21 -19.40
C TYR A 154 12.80 -4.16 -20.71
N ALA A 155 12.26 -4.77 -21.77
CA ALA A 155 12.88 -4.77 -23.08
C ALA A 155 13.03 -3.35 -23.65
N LEU A 156 12.05 -2.47 -23.42
CA LEU A 156 12.14 -1.05 -23.78
C LEU A 156 13.24 -0.33 -22.99
N ASN A 157 13.34 -0.57 -21.68
CA ASN A 157 14.42 0.03 -20.88
C ASN A 157 15.82 -0.37 -21.40
N GLU A 158 16.01 -1.65 -21.76
CA GLU A 158 17.26 -2.13 -22.36
C GLU A 158 17.52 -1.56 -23.75
N LEU A 159 16.47 -1.40 -24.56
CA LEU A 159 16.56 -0.69 -25.84
C LEU A 159 17.10 0.73 -25.64
N LEU A 160 16.49 1.51 -24.74
CA LEU A 160 16.93 2.88 -24.45
C LEU A 160 18.33 2.95 -23.86
N HIS A 161 18.72 1.97 -23.05
CA HIS A 161 20.09 1.86 -22.56
C HIS A 161 21.09 1.70 -23.71
N ARG A 162 20.81 0.81 -24.66
CA ARG A 162 21.64 0.62 -25.86
C ARG A 162 21.70 1.87 -26.74
N LYS A 163 20.65 2.69 -26.74
CA LYS A 163 20.59 3.98 -27.44
C LYS A 163 21.23 5.15 -26.64
N GLY A 164 21.83 4.88 -25.49
CA GLY A 164 22.54 5.89 -24.69
C GLY A 164 21.64 6.84 -23.89
N VAL A 165 20.32 6.61 -23.84
CA VAL A 165 19.42 7.44 -23.03
C VAL A 165 19.70 7.19 -21.54
N LYS A 166 20.02 8.26 -20.81
CA LYS A 166 20.36 8.21 -19.38
C LYS A 166 19.19 7.69 -18.56
N GLU A 167 19.46 6.76 -17.64
CA GLU A 167 18.46 6.12 -16.76
C GLU A 167 17.46 7.12 -16.16
N ARG A 168 17.97 8.22 -15.56
CA ARG A 168 17.16 9.29 -14.97
C ARG A 168 16.18 10.02 -15.90
N ASN A 169 16.40 9.99 -17.22
CA ASN A 169 15.53 10.67 -18.19
C ASN A 169 14.58 9.70 -18.91
N ARG A 170 14.81 8.38 -18.79
CA ARG A 170 14.10 7.39 -19.62
C ARG A 170 12.59 7.38 -19.38
N SER A 171 12.14 7.55 -18.13
CA SER A 171 10.70 7.54 -17.80
C SER A 171 9.95 8.67 -18.51
N GLN A 172 10.43 9.90 -18.34
CA GLN A 172 9.83 11.07 -18.97
C GLN A 172 9.96 11.04 -20.50
N PHE A 173 11.07 10.51 -21.03
CA PHE A 173 11.27 10.28 -22.46
C PHE A 173 10.24 9.30 -23.04
N VAL A 174 10.06 8.15 -22.40
CA VAL A 174 9.07 7.14 -22.81
C VAL A 174 7.66 7.69 -22.72
N GLY A 175 7.32 8.40 -21.64
CA GLY A 175 6.03 9.05 -21.50
C GLY A 175 5.74 10.05 -22.62
N THR A 176 6.72 10.86 -22.97
CA THR A 176 6.65 11.83 -24.07
C THR A 176 6.46 11.14 -25.43
N CYS A 177 7.20 10.06 -25.70
CA CYS A 177 7.03 9.25 -26.91
C CYS A 177 5.66 8.57 -26.97
N LEU A 178 5.17 8.05 -25.84
CA LEU A 178 3.86 7.42 -25.74
C LEU A 178 2.74 8.41 -26.04
N LEU A 179 2.82 9.64 -25.55
CA LEU A 179 1.87 10.72 -25.87
C LEU A 179 1.84 11.02 -27.37
N TYR A 180 3.00 11.10 -28.01
CA TYR A 180 3.08 11.29 -29.45
C TYR A 180 2.49 10.10 -30.24
N VAL A 181 2.78 8.86 -29.82
CA VAL A 181 2.18 7.66 -30.43
C VAL A 181 0.65 7.66 -30.26
N LYS A 182 0.15 8.00 -29.08
CA LYS A 182 -1.29 8.10 -28.78
C LYS A 182 -1.97 9.11 -29.69
N ASP A 183 -1.40 10.30 -29.85
CA ASP A 183 -1.89 11.34 -30.77
C ASP A 183 -1.87 10.85 -32.23
N GLU A 184 -0.77 10.27 -32.69
CA GLU A 184 -0.66 9.79 -34.07
C GLU A 184 -1.67 8.68 -34.39
N VAL A 185 -1.93 7.78 -33.42
CA VAL A 185 -2.96 6.74 -33.52
C VAL A 185 -4.35 7.36 -33.55
N SER A 186 -4.66 8.32 -32.68
CA SER A 186 -5.99 8.97 -32.64
C SER A 186 -6.38 9.63 -33.96
N LYS A 187 -5.41 10.22 -34.67
CA LYS A 187 -5.62 10.91 -35.94
C LYS A 187 -5.81 9.97 -37.15
N ARG A 188 -5.43 8.69 -37.03
CA ARG A 188 -5.29 7.78 -38.18
C ARG A 188 -5.95 6.41 -38.01
N CYS A 189 -6.28 6.03 -36.78
CA CYS A 189 -6.92 4.76 -36.47
C CYS A 189 -8.42 4.97 -36.28
N HIS A 190 -9.16 5.01 -37.40
CA HIS A 190 -10.62 4.97 -37.39
C HIS A 190 -11.07 3.50 -37.31
N GLY A 191 -11.27 3.00 -36.09
CA GLY A 191 -11.63 1.59 -35.84
C GLY A 191 -10.80 0.87 -34.78
N GLY A 192 -9.92 1.57 -34.06
CA GLY A 192 -9.30 1.09 -32.82
C GLY A 192 -8.14 0.09 -32.95
N ARG A 193 -8.04 -0.72 -34.02
CA ARG A 193 -7.02 -1.78 -34.13
C ARG A 193 -5.64 -1.28 -34.59
N ILE A 194 -4.61 -1.56 -33.79
CA ILE A 194 -3.20 -1.33 -34.18
C ILE A 194 -2.68 -2.57 -34.93
N THR A 195 -2.49 -2.44 -36.24
CA THR A 195 -2.07 -3.54 -37.14
C THR A 195 -0.61 -3.40 -37.55
N LYS A 196 -0.02 -4.48 -38.11
CA LYS A 196 1.32 -4.43 -38.73
C LYS A 196 1.37 -3.42 -39.88
N GLN A 197 0.33 -3.37 -40.71
CA GLN A 197 0.24 -2.40 -41.82
C GLN A 197 0.27 -0.96 -41.31
N MET A 198 -0.53 -0.64 -40.29
CA MET A 198 -0.51 0.69 -39.68
C MET A 198 0.87 1.06 -39.14
N ASN A 199 1.55 0.11 -38.50
CA ASN A 199 2.91 0.33 -38.03
C ASN A 199 3.89 0.61 -39.19
N GLU A 200 3.78 -0.13 -40.29
CA GLU A 200 4.57 0.12 -41.50
C GLU A 200 4.30 1.51 -42.09
N ASP A 201 3.02 1.91 -42.20
CA ASP A 201 2.62 3.23 -42.70
C ASP A 201 3.17 4.38 -41.83
N LEU A 202 3.08 4.23 -40.49
CA LEU A 202 3.64 5.19 -39.54
C LEU A 202 5.17 5.21 -39.59
N CYS A 203 5.83 4.05 -39.69
CA CYS A 203 7.29 3.98 -39.84
C CYS A 203 7.75 4.65 -41.14
N ASN A 204 7.06 4.43 -42.24
CA ASN A 204 7.36 5.06 -43.53
C ASN A 204 7.26 6.58 -43.44
N ARG A 205 6.21 7.09 -42.79
CA ARG A 205 6.04 8.52 -42.52
C ARG A 205 7.14 9.08 -41.63
N TRP A 206 7.40 8.45 -40.49
CA TRP A 206 8.43 8.92 -39.55
C TRP A 206 9.82 8.94 -40.20
N ASN A 207 10.13 7.97 -41.07
CA ASN A 207 11.37 7.95 -41.86
C ASN A 207 11.52 9.11 -42.86
N GLN A 208 10.44 9.81 -43.22
CA GLN A 208 10.51 11.01 -44.08
C GLN A 208 10.98 12.26 -43.31
N PHE A 209 10.99 12.21 -41.98
CA PHE A 209 11.42 13.32 -41.14
C PHE A 209 12.90 13.24 -40.80
N SER A 210 13.54 14.39 -40.61
CA SER A 210 14.81 14.45 -39.87
C SER A 210 14.58 14.19 -38.38
N ALA A 211 15.62 13.76 -37.66
CA ALA A 211 15.56 13.62 -36.20
C ALA A 211 15.18 14.93 -35.49
N LYS A 212 15.49 16.09 -36.10
CA LYS A 212 15.05 17.39 -35.60
C LYS A 212 13.53 17.57 -35.77
N GLN A 213 12.99 17.30 -36.96
CA GLN A 213 11.55 17.38 -37.23
C GLN A 213 10.75 16.42 -36.36
N MET A 214 11.28 15.21 -36.07
CA MET A 214 10.66 14.28 -35.10
C MET A 214 10.51 14.92 -33.72
N ARG A 215 11.58 15.53 -33.19
CA ARG A 215 11.53 16.19 -31.88
C ARG A 215 10.59 17.39 -31.87
N GLU A 216 10.58 18.18 -32.94
CA GLU A 216 9.67 19.31 -33.11
C GLU A 216 8.20 18.86 -33.14
N GLY A 217 7.87 17.77 -33.85
CA GLY A 217 6.51 17.21 -33.87
C GLY A 217 6.05 16.66 -32.52
N ILE A 218 6.95 16.02 -31.75
CA ILE A 218 6.65 15.60 -30.38
C ILE A 218 6.41 16.82 -29.48
N SER A 219 7.25 17.85 -29.58
CA SER A 219 7.10 19.10 -28.82
C SER A 219 5.78 19.80 -29.13
N GLU A 220 5.35 19.80 -30.40
CA GLU A 220 4.06 20.34 -30.82
C GLU A 220 2.89 19.59 -30.18
N VAL A 221 2.89 18.25 -30.19
CA VAL A 221 1.85 17.45 -29.53
C VAL A 221 1.78 17.77 -28.04
N LEU A 222 2.91 17.83 -27.34
CA LEU A 222 2.95 18.23 -25.93
C LEU A 222 2.41 19.64 -25.73
N GLY A 223 2.74 20.57 -26.63
CA GLY A 223 2.26 21.95 -26.60
C GLY A 223 0.75 22.07 -26.73
N ASN A 224 0.14 21.24 -27.59
CA ASN A 224 -1.31 21.19 -27.80
C ASN A 224 -2.02 20.52 -26.61
N LEU A 225 -1.47 19.44 -26.07
CA LEU A 225 -2.03 18.76 -24.90
C LEU A 225 -2.03 19.64 -23.63
N LEU A 226 -1.14 20.64 -23.58
CA LEU A 226 -1.02 21.59 -22.48
C LEU A 226 -1.80 22.89 -22.73
N ASP A 227 -2.56 23.01 -23.82
CA ASP A 227 -3.44 24.17 -24.06
C ASP A 227 -4.44 24.33 -22.91
N GLY A 228 -4.59 25.56 -22.42
CA GLY A 228 -5.43 25.87 -21.27
C GLY A 228 -4.80 25.58 -19.89
N SER A 229 -3.70 24.81 -19.83
CA SER A 229 -3.07 24.47 -18.55
C SER A 229 -2.37 25.67 -17.89
N LYS A 230 -2.49 25.78 -16.56
CA LYS A 230 -1.67 26.73 -15.78
C LYS A 230 -0.18 26.37 -15.91
N ASN A 231 0.68 27.40 -15.93
CA ASN A 231 2.13 27.29 -16.14
C ASN A 231 2.57 26.59 -17.45
N LYS A 232 1.74 26.58 -18.50
CA LYS A 232 2.03 25.96 -19.81
C LYS A 232 3.46 26.24 -20.30
N THR A 233 3.87 27.50 -20.34
CA THR A 233 5.20 27.91 -20.85
C THR A 233 6.34 27.23 -20.07
N LYS A 234 6.22 27.17 -18.74
CA LYS A 234 7.22 26.51 -17.89
C LYS A 234 7.20 25.00 -18.11
N LYS A 235 6.02 24.36 -18.16
CA LYS A 235 5.89 22.92 -18.44
C LYS A 235 6.55 22.54 -19.77
N ILE A 236 6.26 23.26 -20.85
CA ILE A 236 6.87 23.04 -22.16
C ILE A 236 8.38 23.26 -22.12
N GLN A 237 8.83 24.34 -21.46
CA GLN A 237 10.25 24.62 -21.29
C GLN A 237 10.99 23.45 -20.62
N LEU A 238 10.43 22.88 -19.55
CA LEU A 238 11.04 21.78 -18.81
C LEU A 238 11.02 20.48 -19.61
N LEU A 239 9.89 20.14 -20.22
CA LEU A 239 9.78 18.95 -21.09
C LEU A 239 10.78 19.02 -22.25
N ASN A 240 10.92 20.19 -22.89
CA ASN A 240 11.91 20.37 -23.94
C ASN A 240 13.33 20.26 -23.39
N ARG A 241 13.67 21.02 -22.34
CA ARG A 241 15.04 21.07 -21.80
C ARG A 241 15.51 19.73 -21.24
N ASP A 242 14.69 19.05 -20.45
CA ASP A 242 15.08 17.87 -19.69
C ASP A 242 14.96 16.57 -20.49
N VAL A 243 14.11 16.57 -21.52
CA VAL A 243 13.84 15.40 -22.35
C VAL A 243 14.33 15.60 -23.78
N LEU A 244 13.68 16.48 -24.55
CA LEU A 244 13.90 16.56 -26.00
C LEU A 244 15.23 17.20 -26.39
N ASP A 245 15.78 18.07 -25.54
CA ASP A 245 17.05 18.77 -25.76
C ASP A 245 18.22 18.15 -24.99
N ASP A 246 18.01 17.04 -24.25
CA ASP A 246 19.12 16.28 -23.68
C ASP A 246 20.06 15.82 -24.81
N GLN A 247 21.36 15.93 -24.55
CA GLN A 247 22.40 15.64 -25.53
C GLN A 247 22.27 14.23 -26.16
N HIS A 248 21.87 13.22 -25.37
CA HIS A 248 21.74 11.85 -25.84
C HIS A 248 20.49 11.70 -26.71
N VAL A 249 19.38 12.33 -26.32
CA VAL A 249 18.14 12.36 -27.12
C VAL A 249 18.36 13.09 -28.45
N ARG A 250 19.09 14.21 -28.43
CA ARG A 250 19.48 14.95 -29.65
C ARG A 250 20.40 14.14 -30.58
N SER A 251 21.15 13.18 -30.04
CA SER A 251 22.06 12.33 -30.80
C SER A 251 21.38 11.13 -31.45
N LEU A 252 20.12 10.84 -31.12
CA LEU A 252 19.36 9.76 -31.73
C LEU A 252 19.20 10.00 -33.24
N SER A 253 19.55 8.99 -34.03
CA SER A 253 19.28 9.00 -35.47
C SER A 253 17.78 8.83 -35.74
N ILE A 254 17.34 9.12 -36.97
CA ILE A 254 15.95 8.88 -37.35
C ILE A 254 15.57 7.39 -37.23
N SER A 255 16.50 6.49 -37.54
CA SER A 255 16.32 5.05 -37.36
C SER A 255 16.07 4.69 -35.90
N ASP A 256 16.81 5.31 -34.97
CA ASP A 256 16.61 5.10 -33.53
C ASP A 256 15.23 5.60 -33.07
N TRP A 257 14.79 6.76 -33.55
CA TRP A 257 13.45 7.29 -33.26
C TRP A 257 12.35 6.36 -33.76
N VAL A 258 12.45 5.91 -35.01
CA VAL A 258 11.46 5.00 -35.62
C VAL A 258 11.42 3.67 -34.87
N GLU A 259 12.58 3.12 -34.49
CA GLU A 259 12.65 1.89 -33.70
C GLU A 259 11.96 2.05 -32.33
N VAL A 260 12.22 3.14 -31.62
CA VAL A 260 11.60 3.41 -30.31
C VAL A 260 10.08 3.61 -30.43
N LEU A 261 9.62 4.43 -31.38
CA LEU A 261 8.19 4.70 -31.55
C LEU A 261 7.41 3.48 -32.03
N SER A 262 7.98 2.70 -32.96
CA SER A 262 7.44 1.41 -33.42
C SER A 262 7.36 0.41 -32.28
N PHE A 263 8.39 0.34 -31.43
CA PHE A 263 8.37 -0.50 -30.23
C PHE A 263 7.22 -0.10 -29.29
N ILE A 264 7.11 1.19 -28.96
CA ILE A 264 6.04 1.68 -28.08
C ILE A 264 4.67 1.38 -28.68
N LEU A 265 4.46 1.65 -29.98
CA LEU A 265 3.21 1.37 -30.66
C LEU A 265 2.83 -0.12 -30.60
N MET A 266 3.73 -1.01 -31.01
CA MET A 266 3.42 -2.42 -31.25
C MET A 266 3.56 -3.32 -30.03
N ARG A 267 4.38 -2.94 -29.05
CA ARG A 267 4.69 -3.76 -27.87
C ARG A 267 4.11 -3.22 -26.57
N ILE A 268 3.74 -1.93 -26.52
CA ILE A 268 3.16 -1.30 -25.34
C ILE A 268 1.73 -0.85 -25.64
N TYR A 269 1.55 0.21 -26.43
CA TYR A 269 0.27 0.89 -26.60
C TYR A 269 -0.81 0.01 -27.26
N ARG A 270 -0.43 -0.93 -28.14
CA ARG A 270 -1.34 -1.94 -28.72
C ARG A 270 -2.09 -2.78 -27.67
N TYR A 271 -1.50 -2.98 -26.49
CA TYR A 271 -2.06 -3.79 -25.41
C TYR A 271 -2.69 -2.95 -24.30
N ILE A 272 -2.99 -1.68 -24.60
CA ILE A 272 -3.56 -0.72 -23.67
C ILE A 272 -4.75 -0.05 -24.34
N ASP A 273 -5.93 -0.32 -23.80
CA ASP A 273 -7.12 0.46 -24.09
C ASP A 273 -7.26 1.61 -23.07
N SER A 274 -6.72 2.78 -23.42
CA SER A 274 -6.69 3.95 -22.53
C SER A 274 -8.07 4.49 -22.17
N ASP A 275 -9.14 4.06 -22.84
CA ASP A 275 -10.50 4.51 -22.53
C ASP A 275 -11.19 3.57 -21.51
N SER A 276 -10.63 2.38 -21.30
CA SER A 276 -11.06 1.41 -20.30
C SER A 276 -10.40 1.63 -18.93
N SER A 277 -11.10 1.25 -17.85
CA SER A 277 -10.55 1.28 -16.48
C SER A 277 -9.29 0.41 -16.35
N GLU A 278 -9.31 -0.80 -16.92
CA GLU A 278 -8.17 -1.71 -16.86
C GLU A 278 -6.96 -1.17 -17.65
N GLY A 279 -7.17 -0.54 -18.80
CA GLY A 279 -6.08 0.06 -19.55
C GLY A 279 -5.47 1.27 -18.85
N GLN A 280 -6.26 2.04 -18.11
CA GLN A 280 -5.75 3.10 -17.22
C GLN A 280 -4.87 2.51 -16.09
N ASP A 281 -5.28 1.40 -15.48
CA ASP A 281 -4.45 0.68 -14.50
C ASP A 281 -3.14 0.17 -15.13
N ILE A 282 -3.18 -0.39 -16.34
CA ILE A 282 -2.00 -0.87 -17.05
C ILE A 282 -1.05 0.29 -17.39
N LEU A 283 -1.56 1.46 -17.79
CA LEU A 283 -0.74 2.66 -18.03
C LEU A 283 -0.03 3.12 -16.76
N ASN A 284 -0.75 3.12 -15.62
CA ASN A 284 -0.19 3.54 -14.35
C ASN A 284 0.92 2.56 -13.95
N LEU A 285 0.67 1.26 -14.04
CA LEU A 285 1.65 0.21 -13.74
C LEU A 285 2.88 0.28 -14.66
N PHE A 286 2.68 0.54 -15.96
CA PHE A 286 3.75 0.75 -16.94
C PHE A 286 4.65 1.91 -16.50
N PHE A 287 4.06 3.07 -16.21
CA PHE A 287 4.80 4.26 -15.81
C PHE A 287 5.53 4.08 -14.46
N ILE A 288 4.86 3.50 -13.47
CA ILE A 288 5.43 3.18 -12.15
C ILE A 288 6.61 2.22 -12.28
N THR A 289 6.46 1.14 -13.04
CA THR A 289 7.54 0.16 -13.22
C THR A 289 8.72 0.78 -13.93
N PHE A 290 8.45 1.67 -14.88
CA PHE A 290 9.49 2.42 -15.56
C PHE A 290 10.26 3.34 -14.59
N ASN A 291 9.56 4.00 -13.65
CA ASN A 291 10.18 4.80 -12.59
C ASN A 291 11.02 3.98 -11.60
N LYS A 292 10.70 2.69 -11.36
CA LYS A 292 11.52 1.81 -10.49
C LYS A 292 12.97 1.65 -10.99
N TYR A 293 13.21 1.77 -12.30
CA TYR A 293 14.58 1.79 -12.85
C TYR A 293 15.32 3.10 -12.52
N VAL A 294 14.63 4.23 -12.48
CA VAL A 294 15.24 5.54 -12.15
C VAL A 294 15.71 5.62 -10.69
N GLY A 295 15.00 4.96 -9.78
CA GLY A 295 15.16 5.07 -8.31
C GLY A 295 16.49 4.60 -7.70
N LYS A 296 17.49 4.19 -8.50
CA LYS A 296 18.83 3.85 -7.98
C LYS A 296 19.73 5.07 -7.74
N ALA A 297 19.45 6.21 -8.40
CA ALA A 297 20.41 7.32 -8.46
C ALA A 297 20.24 8.38 -7.36
N ASP A 298 19.04 8.59 -6.83
CA ASP A 298 18.77 9.61 -5.78
C ASP A 298 18.14 8.97 -4.53
N LYS A 299 18.97 8.65 -3.54
CA LYS A 299 18.55 8.02 -2.28
C LYS A 299 17.76 8.96 -1.35
N ASN A 300 17.66 10.26 -1.70
CA ASN A 300 16.97 11.26 -0.87
C ASN A 300 15.52 11.51 -1.29
N GLN A 301 15.09 11.03 -2.46
CA GLN A 301 13.69 11.10 -2.89
C GLN A 301 12.93 9.82 -2.50
N ALA A 302 11.86 9.98 -1.72
CA ALA A 302 10.96 8.89 -1.35
C ALA A 302 9.79 8.84 -2.34
N PHE A 303 9.89 7.98 -3.37
CA PHE A 303 8.73 7.66 -4.20
C PHE A 303 7.76 6.80 -3.39
N THR A 304 6.52 7.25 -3.27
CA THR A 304 5.47 6.49 -2.59
C THR A 304 5.13 5.24 -3.40
N PRO A 305 5.21 4.03 -2.83
CA PRO A 305 4.83 2.80 -3.52
C PRO A 305 3.36 2.79 -3.93
N ASP A 306 3.08 2.12 -5.04
CA ASP A 306 1.76 1.99 -5.64
C ASP A 306 0.71 1.40 -4.69
N HIS A 307 1.06 0.31 -4.00
CA HIS A 307 0.17 -0.33 -3.04
C HIS A 307 -0.20 0.60 -1.87
N ILE A 308 0.70 1.51 -1.48
CA ILE A 308 0.43 2.51 -0.44
C ILE A 308 -0.46 3.65 -0.99
N THR A 309 -0.23 4.09 -2.23
CA THR A 309 -1.12 5.09 -2.86
C THR A 309 -2.54 4.55 -3.02
N ASP A 310 -2.70 3.29 -3.43
CA ASP A 310 -3.98 2.59 -3.56
C ASP A 310 -4.66 2.46 -2.17
N PHE A 311 -3.92 1.99 -1.16
CA PHE A 311 -4.41 1.88 0.22
C PHE A 311 -4.93 3.21 0.76
N MET A 312 -4.17 4.30 0.63
CA MET A 312 -4.56 5.61 1.15
C MET A 312 -5.76 6.21 0.40
N THR A 313 -5.86 5.96 -0.91
CA THR A 313 -7.03 6.37 -1.73
C THR A 313 -8.30 5.63 -1.29
N LYS A 314 -8.22 4.33 -1.00
CA LYS A 314 -9.34 3.55 -0.46
C LYS A 314 -9.65 3.87 1.00
N LEU A 315 -8.63 4.16 1.80
CA LEU A 315 -8.75 4.54 3.20
C LEU A 315 -9.51 5.86 3.35
N THR A 316 -9.26 6.81 2.46
CA THR A 316 -9.99 8.08 2.39
C THR A 316 -11.33 7.96 1.69
N GLU A 317 -11.66 6.81 1.08
CA GLU A 317 -12.93 6.55 0.40
C GLU A 317 -13.22 7.58 -0.70
N VAL A 318 -12.25 7.79 -1.59
CA VAL A 318 -12.39 8.64 -2.79
C VAL A 318 -13.49 8.11 -3.70
N THR A 319 -14.34 9.02 -4.17
CA THR A 319 -15.43 8.77 -5.12
C THR A 319 -15.41 9.82 -6.23
N PHE A 320 -16.16 9.61 -7.30
CA PHE A 320 -16.30 10.56 -8.41
C PHE A 320 -16.92 11.92 -8.06
N LYS A 321 -17.21 12.18 -6.78
CA LYS A 321 -17.73 13.46 -6.26
C LYS A 321 -16.67 14.23 -5.49
N ASP A 322 -15.49 13.67 -5.32
CA ASP A 322 -14.44 14.23 -4.51
C ASP A 322 -13.54 15.14 -5.32
N VAL A 323 -12.97 16.14 -4.66
CA VAL A 323 -11.87 16.94 -5.21
C VAL A 323 -10.62 16.61 -4.41
N VAL A 324 -9.59 16.16 -5.11
CA VAL A 324 -8.36 15.61 -4.55
C VAL A 324 -7.20 16.59 -4.72
N LEU A 325 -6.51 16.86 -3.62
CA LEU A 325 -5.27 17.64 -3.59
C LEU A 325 -4.09 16.79 -3.09
N ASP A 326 -2.95 16.95 -3.74
CA ASP A 326 -1.63 16.61 -3.18
C ASP A 326 -0.72 17.85 -3.27
N GLU A 327 -0.46 18.51 -2.14
CA GLU A 327 0.37 19.72 -2.12
C GLU A 327 1.88 19.46 -2.21
N CYS A 328 2.29 18.19 -2.26
CA CYS A 328 3.68 17.74 -2.43
C CYS A 328 3.72 16.55 -3.40
N CYS A 329 3.17 16.73 -4.60
CA CYS A 329 2.73 15.61 -5.43
C CYS A 329 3.85 14.75 -6.03
N GLY A 330 5.09 15.21 -6.03
CA GLY A 330 6.21 14.48 -6.61
C GLY A 330 5.95 14.15 -8.08
N SER A 331 6.01 12.86 -8.42
CA SER A 331 5.69 12.32 -9.74
C SER A 331 4.18 12.20 -10.04
N GLY A 332 3.30 12.67 -9.15
CA GLY A 332 1.85 12.66 -9.33
C GLY A 332 1.20 11.30 -9.06
N SER A 333 1.83 10.41 -8.31
CA SER A 333 1.31 9.04 -8.11
C SER A 333 -0.03 9.01 -7.35
N PHE A 334 -0.21 9.84 -6.32
CA PHE A 334 -1.50 9.97 -5.65
C PHE A 334 -2.56 10.57 -6.57
N LEU A 335 -2.20 11.57 -7.38
CA LEU A 335 -3.10 12.23 -8.32
C LEU A 335 -3.63 11.26 -9.38
N VAL A 336 -2.75 10.47 -9.98
CA VAL A 336 -3.15 9.42 -10.95
C VAL A 336 -3.99 8.36 -10.26
N GLN A 337 -3.57 7.85 -9.10
CA GLN A 337 -4.32 6.79 -8.40
C GLN A 337 -5.72 7.25 -8.00
N ALA A 338 -5.86 8.49 -7.52
CA ALA A 338 -7.15 9.09 -7.24
C ALA A 338 -8.01 9.19 -8.50
N MET A 339 -7.48 9.76 -9.58
CA MET A 339 -8.22 9.93 -10.84
C MET A 339 -8.70 8.58 -11.41
N VAL A 340 -7.84 7.56 -11.41
CA VAL A 340 -8.22 6.21 -11.87
C VAL A 340 -9.32 5.62 -10.99
N THR A 341 -9.24 5.83 -9.68
CA THR A 341 -10.28 5.39 -8.72
C THR A 341 -11.60 6.12 -8.96
N GLU A 342 -11.58 7.44 -9.19
CA GLU A 342 -12.75 8.24 -9.50
C GLU A 342 -13.40 7.83 -10.82
N LEU A 343 -12.60 7.63 -11.89
CA LEU A 343 -13.09 7.17 -13.19
C LEU A 343 -13.73 5.78 -13.09
N ALA A 344 -13.10 4.85 -12.36
CA ALA A 344 -13.66 3.53 -12.13
C ALA A 344 -14.97 3.60 -11.32
N ALA A 345 -15.05 4.50 -10.33
CA ALA A 345 -16.27 4.72 -9.55
C ALA A 345 -17.38 5.38 -10.39
N ALA A 346 -17.03 6.34 -11.24
CA ALA A 346 -17.96 7.03 -12.15
C ALA A 346 -18.50 6.08 -13.23
N ARG A 347 -17.70 5.11 -13.68
CA ARG A 347 -18.12 4.14 -14.68
C ARG A 347 -19.24 3.22 -14.17
N ARG A 348 -19.22 2.89 -12.88
CA ARG A 348 -20.25 2.05 -12.26
C ARG A 348 -21.53 2.86 -12.05
N GLY A 349 -22.66 2.27 -12.42
CA GLY A 349 -23.97 2.90 -12.20
C GLY A 349 -24.33 4.03 -13.16
N HIS A 350 -23.59 4.20 -14.27
CA HIS A 350 -23.85 5.26 -15.27
C HIS A 350 -23.72 4.70 -16.69
N THR A 351 -24.51 5.24 -17.62
CA THR A 351 -24.40 4.99 -19.06
C THR A 351 -23.09 5.58 -19.62
N ASP A 352 -22.67 5.16 -20.82
CA ASP A 352 -21.50 5.70 -21.53
C ASP A 352 -21.55 7.23 -21.67
N LYS A 353 -22.74 7.77 -21.94
CA LYS A 353 -22.95 9.21 -22.10
C LYS A 353 -22.79 9.96 -20.79
N GLU A 354 -23.35 9.43 -19.70
CA GLU A 354 -23.22 10.00 -18.36
C GLU A 354 -21.80 9.87 -17.83
N TYR A 355 -21.20 8.69 -17.97
CA TYR A 355 -19.81 8.43 -17.65
C TYR A 355 -18.90 9.39 -18.39
N LYS A 356 -19.09 9.62 -19.69
CA LYS A 356 -18.25 10.55 -20.46
C LYS A 356 -18.30 11.96 -19.88
N LYS A 357 -19.49 12.44 -19.51
CA LYS A 357 -19.65 13.75 -18.87
C LYS A 357 -18.96 13.81 -17.50
N LEU A 358 -19.12 12.78 -16.68
CA LEU A 358 -18.45 12.68 -15.37
C LEU A 358 -16.93 12.60 -15.53
N ALA A 359 -16.45 11.76 -16.45
CA ALA A 359 -15.03 11.59 -16.73
C ALA A 359 -14.37 12.89 -17.20
N ASP A 360 -15.04 13.65 -18.08
CA ASP A 360 -14.56 14.96 -18.52
C ASP A 360 -14.48 15.96 -17.35
N ASP A 361 -15.46 15.93 -16.44
CA ASP A 361 -15.48 16.79 -15.25
C ASP A 361 -14.37 16.41 -14.25
N ILE A 362 -14.22 15.11 -13.95
CA ILE A 362 -13.16 14.56 -13.08
C ILE A 362 -11.79 15.00 -13.58
N LYS A 363 -11.51 14.72 -14.86
CA LYS A 363 -10.25 15.07 -15.51
C LYS A 363 -9.99 16.57 -15.35
N GLN A 364 -10.93 17.41 -15.74
CA GLN A 364 -10.69 18.86 -15.79
C GLN A 364 -10.63 19.53 -14.41
N LYS A 365 -11.35 19.01 -13.40
CA LYS A 365 -11.67 19.77 -12.18
C LYS A 365 -11.45 19.07 -10.86
N HIS A 366 -11.17 17.76 -10.80
CA HIS A 366 -11.10 17.07 -9.51
C HIS A 366 -9.66 16.90 -8.99
N ILE A 367 -8.67 16.92 -9.87
CA ILE A 367 -7.30 16.55 -9.50
C ILE A 367 -6.40 17.79 -9.45
N PHE A 368 -5.83 18.08 -8.28
CA PHE A 368 -4.93 19.22 -8.05
C PHE A 368 -3.60 18.81 -7.41
N GLY A 369 -2.50 19.38 -7.88
CA GLY A 369 -1.15 19.09 -7.40
C GLY A 369 -0.28 20.32 -7.23
N ILE A 370 0.68 20.27 -6.32
CA ILE A 370 1.76 21.25 -6.22
C ILE A 370 3.10 20.51 -6.09
N GLU A 371 4.11 20.95 -6.84
CA GLU A 371 5.46 20.42 -6.72
C GLU A 371 6.51 21.54 -6.85
N SER A 372 7.51 21.49 -5.96
CA SER A 372 8.57 22.50 -5.84
C SER A 372 9.86 22.11 -6.56
N GLU A 373 10.13 20.81 -6.73
CA GLU A 373 11.29 20.29 -7.43
C GLU A 373 10.99 20.14 -8.91
N GLU A 374 11.87 20.73 -9.73
CA GLU A 374 11.60 20.95 -11.14
C GLU A 374 11.50 19.65 -11.95
N LYS A 375 12.31 18.63 -11.63
CA LYS A 375 12.25 17.34 -12.34
C LYS A 375 11.02 16.54 -11.93
N ALA A 376 10.70 16.50 -10.64
CA ALA A 376 9.49 15.87 -10.13
C ALA A 376 8.22 16.51 -10.74
N TYR A 377 8.20 17.85 -10.84
CA TYR A 377 7.12 18.59 -11.49
C TYR A 377 7.00 18.26 -13.00
N GLY A 378 8.12 18.14 -13.71
CA GLY A 378 8.12 17.69 -15.10
C GLY A 378 7.59 16.25 -15.24
N LEU A 379 7.94 15.36 -14.31
CA LEU A 379 7.52 13.97 -14.29
C LEU A 379 6.03 13.82 -13.97
N SER A 380 5.50 14.56 -12.99
CA SER A 380 4.06 14.59 -12.70
C SER A 380 3.27 15.13 -13.88
N THR A 381 3.73 16.22 -14.52
CA THR A 381 3.08 16.73 -15.73
C THR A 381 2.99 15.66 -16.82
N THR A 382 4.08 14.94 -17.12
CA THR A 382 4.06 13.85 -18.10
C THR A 382 3.12 12.72 -17.67
N ASN A 383 3.14 12.34 -16.38
CA ASN A 383 2.30 11.27 -15.85
C ASN A 383 0.81 11.61 -16.00
N MET A 384 0.40 12.80 -15.58
CA MET A 384 -1.00 13.24 -15.69
C MET A 384 -1.48 13.29 -17.15
N LEU A 385 -0.63 13.78 -18.07
CA LEU A 385 -0.96 13.82 -19.50
C LEU A 385 -1.17 12.43 -20.10
N ILE A 386 -0.36 11.42 -19.72
CA ILE A 386 -0.49 10.04 -20.22
C ILE A 386 -1.89 9.51 -19.89
N HIS A 387 -2.34 9.77 -18.66
CA HIS A 387 -3.65 9.38 -18.17
C HIS A 387 -4.80 10.26 -18.68
N GLY A 388 -4.50 11.34 -19.40
CA GLY A 388 -5.48 12.19 -20.06
C GLY A 388 -6.30 13.00 -19.07
N ASP A 389 -5.63 13.56 -18.06
CA ASP A 389 -6.21 14.44 -17.05
C ASP A 389 -6.84 15.72 -17.61
N GLY A 390 -6.62 16.09 -18.86
CA GLY A 390 -7.42 17.11 -19.55
C GLY A 390 -7.22 18.57 -19.12
N ASN A 391 -6.47 18.88 -18.06
CA ASN A 391 -6.23 20.27 -17.62
C ASN A 391 -4.89 20.48 -16.88
N SER A 392 -4.30 19.42 -16.32
CA SER A 392 -3.05 19.43 -15.53
C SER A 392 -2.97 20.57 -14.54
N ASN A 393 -3.91 20.58 -13.60
CA ASN A 393 -3.91 21.47 -12.44
C ASN A 393 -2.76 21.11 -11.46
N VAL A 394 -1.53 21.04 -11.96
CA VAL A 394 -0.30 20.87 -11.20
C VAL A 394 0.46 22.19 -11.27
N GLU A 395 0.72 22.78 -10.12
CA GLU A 395 1.41 24.06 -9.96
C GLU A 395 2.89 23.85 -9.59
N PHE A 396 3.77 24.65 -10.20
CA PHE A 396 5.18 24.69 -9.81
C PHE A 396 5.42 25.71 -8.70
N GLY A 397 6.11 25.29 -7.64
CA GLY A 397 6.55 26.14 -6.54
C GLY A 397 6.34 25.52 -5.16
N SER A 398 6.65 26.28 -4.12
CA SER A 398 6.37 25.88 -2.73
C SER A 398 4.86 25.90 -2.47
N CYS A 399 4.32 24.87 -1.81
CA CYS A 399 2.91 24.85 -1.41
C CYS A 399 2.52 26.02 -0.49
N PHE A 400 3.49 26.51 0.30
CA PHE A 400 3.32 27.66 1.18
C PHE A 400 3.06 28.98 0.43
N ASP A 401 3.38 29.05 -0.86
CA ASP A 401 3.12 30.22 -1.72
C ASP A 401 1.84 30.05 -2.55
N LYS A 402 1.14 28.92 -2.41
CA LYS A 402 0.01 28.51 -3.28
C LYS A 402 -1.33 28.47 -2.53
N ARG A 403 -1.48 29.23 -1.44
CA ARG A 403 -2.72 29.28 -0.64
C ARG A 403 -3.97 29.50 -1.48
N GLN A 404 -3.93 30.48 -2.40
CA GLN A 404 -5.08 30.81 -3.25
C GLN A 404 -5.46 29.64 -4.16
N PHE A 405 -4.48 28.95 -4.74
CA PHE A 405 -4.73 27.77 -5.57
C PHE A 405 -5.37 26.63 -4.77
N ILE A 406 -4.90 26.40 -3.54
CA ILE A 406 -5.47 25.41 -2.62
C ILE A 406 -6.91 25.79 -2.22
N ALA A 407 -7.15 27.07 -1.92
CA ALA A 407 -8.47 27.61 -1.58
C ALA A 407 -9.48 27.47 -2.73
N GLU A 408 -9.07 27.84 -3.96
CA GLU A 408 -9.89 27.74 -5.17
C GLU A 408 -10.22 26.29 -5.54
N ALA A 409 -9.30 25.35 -5.29
CA ALA A 409 -9.54 23.93 -5.52
C ALA A 409 -10.60 23.36 -4.57
N HIS A 410 -10.72 23.89 -3.35
CA HIS A 410 -11.67 23.43 -2.33
C HIS A 410 -11.71 21.89 -2.18
N PRO A 411 -10.56 21.24 -1.88
CA PRO A 411 -10.47 19.78 -1.81
C PRO A 411 -11.38 19.18 -0.73
N THR A 412 -12.01 18.06 -1.04
CA THR A 412 -12.72 17.22 -0.07
C THR A 412 -11.84 16.08 0.45
N VAL A 413 -10.79 15.73 -0.31
CA VAL A 413 -9.79 14.73 0.05
C VAL A 413 -8.38 15.29 -0.22
N ILE A 414 -7.47 15.01 0.71
CA ILE A 414 -6.06 15.33 0.57
C ILE A 414 -5.24 14.06 0.79
N LEU A 415 -4.39 13.74 -0.18
CA LEU A 415 -3.48 12.59 -0.15
C LEU A 415 -2.06 13.12 -0.33
N MET A 416 -1.17 12.94 0.63
CA MET A 416 0.19 13.49 0.49
C MET A 416 1.28 12.69 1.22
N ASN A 417 2.49 12.78 0.67
CA ASN A 417 3.73 12.34 1.29
C ASN A 417 4.73 13.51 1.31
N PRO A 418 4.60 14.46 2.25
CA PRO A 418 5.43 15.66 2.29
C PRO A 418 6.91 15.32 2.58
N PRO A 419 7.85 16.22 2.25
CA PRO A 419 9.27 16.00 2.51
C PRO A 419 9.58 15.93 4.02
N TYR A 420 10.17 14.82 4.48
CA TYR A 420 10.46 14.59 5.91
C TYR A 420 11.59 15.46 6.48
N ASN A 421 12.40 16.06 5.60
CA ASN A 421 13.49 16.96 5.96
C ASN A 421 13.36 18.28 5.17
N ALA A 422 12.16 18.86 5.14
CA ALA A 422 11.96 20.18 4.54
C ALA A 422 12.92 21.21 5.13
N LEU A 423 13.41 22.13 4.29
CA LEU A 423 14.35 23.14 4.75
C LEU A 423 13.60 24.27 5.47
N PRO A 424 14.04 24.69 6.66
CA PRO A 424 13.47 25.80 7.42
C PRO A 424 13.30 27.11 6.65
N LYS A 425 14.14 27.36 5.63
CA LYS A 425 14.09 28.57 4.80
C LYS A 425 12.84 28.64 3.91
N ASP A 426 12.29 27.49 3.53
CA ASP A 426 11.17 27.38 2.59
C ASP A 426 9.80 27.44 3.30
N ILE A 427 9.81 27.45 4.65
CA ILE A 427 8.63 27.50 5.50
C ILE A 427 8.34 28.95 5.92
N PRO A 428 7.08 29.44 5.90
CA PRO A 428 6.74 30.79 6.32
C PRO A 428 7.13 31.10 7.77
N ALA A 429 7.41 32.37 8.06
CA ALA A 429 7.86 32.81 9.39
C ALA A 429 6.85 32.48 10.50
N GLU A 430 5.55 32.56 10.22
CA GLU A 430 4.47 32.31 11.18
C GLU A 430 4.49 30.89 11.78
N TYR A 431 4.98 29.88 11.05
CA TYR A 431 5.11 28.50 11.52
C TYR A 431 6.43 28.21 12.25
N LYS A 432 7.29 29.23 12.43
CA LYS A 432 8.64 29.10 13.01
C LYS A 432 8.85 29.96 14.25
N ASN A 433 7.77 30.48 14.83
CA ASN A 433 7.85 31.43 15.95
C ASN A 433 8.53 30.83 17.19
N ASP A 434 8.35 29.53 17.44
CA ASP A 434 8.93 28.78 18.55
C ASP A 434 10.29 28.12 18.22
N TRP A 435 10.88 28.43 17.06
CA TRP A 435 12.15 27.85 16.61
C TRP A 435 13.33 28.74 17.02
N ASN A 436 14.39 28.12 17.50
CA ASN A 436 15.64 28.81 17.82
C ASN A 436 16.46 29.14 16.55
N ALA A 437 17.51 29.95 16.70
CA ALA A 437 18.32 30.39 15.57
C ALA A 437 18.96 29.22 14.78
N LYS A 438 19.44 28.18 15.47
CA LYS A 438 20.06 27.00 14.86
C LYS A 438 19.06 26.19 14.05
N GLU A 439 17.81 26.11 14.50
CA GLU A 439 16.72 25.44 13.80
C GLU A 439 16.28 26.23 12.56
N LYS A 440 16.17 27.56 12.66
CA LYS A 440 15.82 28.43 11.53
C LYS A 440 16.88 28.41 10.42
N SER A 441 18.14 28.17 10.76
CA SER A 441 19.24 27.98 9.80
C SER A 441 19.61 26.51 9.57
N GLY A 442 18.79 25.57 10.05
CA GLY A 442 19.09 24.14 10.05
C GLY A 442 18.89 23.45 8.69
N LYS A 443 19.14 22.14 8.66
CA LYS A 443 18.98 21.29 7.46
C LYS A 443 17.67 20.48 7.44
N SER A 444 16.83 20.63 8.46
CA SER A 444 15.57 19.90 8.62
C SER A 444 14.64 20.67 9.54
N GLU A 445 13.37 20.69 9.22
CA GLU A 445 12.35 21.26 10.11
C GLU A 445 12.12 20.37 11.37
N PRO A 446 11.89 20.97 12.55
CA PRO A 446 11.82 20.24 13.81
C PRO A 446 10.45 19.60 14.12
N THR A 447 9.41 19.87 13.33
CA THR A 447 8.03 19.39 13.54
C THR A 447 7.74 18.06 12.83
N LYS A 448 8.70 17.50 12.10
CA LYS A 448 8.62 16.16 11.48
C LYS A 448 7.49 16.02 10.46
N GLY A 449 7.27 17.07 9.68
CA GLY A 449 6.29 17.18 8.60
C GLY A 449 4.92 17.72 9.06
N PHE A 450 4.66 17.83 10.37
CA PHE A 450 3.41 18.39 10.86
C PHE A 450 3.14 19.83 10.42
N VAL A 451 4.16 20.60 10.07
CA VAL A 451 4.00 21.95 9.52
C VAL A 451 3.15 21.98 8.24
N PHE A 452 3.24 20.96 7.36
CA PHE A 452 2.43 20.85 6.15
C PHE A 452 0.96 20.57 6.51
N VAL A 453 0.73 19.63 7.44
CA VAL A 453 -0.61 19.33 7.97
C VAL A 453 -1.22 20.57 8.63
N LYS A 454 -0.42 21.33 9.40
CA LYS A 454 -0.86 22.56 10.05
C LYS A 454 -1.23 23.65 9.04
N TYR A 455 -0.46 23.80 7.97
CA TYR A 455 -0.74 24.75 6.91
C TYR A 455 -2.08 24.46 6.23
N LEU A 456 -2.33 23.19 5.86
CA LEU A 456 -3.62 22.78 5.30
C LEU A 456 -4.78 22.92 6.31
N SER A 457 -4.55 22.59 7.57
CA SER A 457 -5.53 22.80 8.65
C SER A 457 -5.90 24.28 8.80
N ASP A 458 -4.93 25.19 8.70
CA ASP A 458 -5.19 26.63 8.78
C ASP A 458 -5.95 27.15 7.57
N ILE A 459 -5.70 26.61 6.38
CA ILE A 459 -6.50 26.92 5.19
C ILE A 459 -7.93 26.42 5.37
N ALA A 460 -8.11 25.15 5.73
CA ALA A 460 -9.42 24.55 5.94
C ALA A 460 -10.27 25.34 6.95
N LYS A 461 -9.66 25.80 8.04
CA LYS A 461 -10.32 26.62 9.05
C LYS A 461 -10.66 28.03 8.57
N ARG A 462 -9.78 28.66 7.78
CA ARG A 462 -10.00 30.02 7.25
C ARG A 462 -11.08 30.05 6.17
N GLU A 463 -11.09 29.03 5.31
CA GLU A 463 -12.04 28.88 4.21
C GLU A 463 -13.34 28.15 4.64
N ASP A 464 -13.46 27.80 5.93
CA ASP A 464 -14.61 27.12 6.55
C ASP A 464 -15.00 25.81 5.84
N TRP A 465 -13.99 25.01 5.48
CA TRP A 465 -14.23 23.71 4.87
C TRP A 465 -14.77 22.73 5.90
N ASP A 466 -15.85 22.01 5.57
CA ASP A 466 -16.38 20.98 6.45
C ASP A 466 -15.87 19.58 6.04
N GLY A 467 -15.23 18.89 6.97
CA GLY A 467 -15.05 17.44 6.89
C GLY A 467 -14.03 16.95 5.86
N VAL A 468 -13.04 17.76 5.49
CA VAL A 468 -11.98 17.36 4.54
C VAL A 468 -11.17 16.20 5.10
N ARG A 469 -11.07 15.11 4.34
CA ARG A 469 -10.36 13.89 4.72
C ARG A 469 -8.90 13.99 4.28
N LEU A 470 -7.96 13.99 5.21
CA LEU A 470 -6.53 14.09 4.92
C LEU A 470 -5.81 12.80 5.34
N ALA A 471 -5.26 12.05 4.37
CA ALA A 471 -4.31 10.97 4.65
C ALA A 471 -2.89 11.43 4.30
N VAL A 472 -2.00 11.38 5.30
CA VAL A 472 -0.62 11.87 5.19
C VAL A 472 0.38 10.82 5.65
N LEU A 473 1.45 10.63 4.87
CA LEU A 473 2.63 9.87 5.30
C LEU A 473 3.60 10.79 6.05
N LEU A 474 3.93 10.44 7.29
CA LEU A 474 4.91 11.14 8.12
C LEU A 474 5.93 10.15 8.67
N PRO A 475 7.16 10.58 9.03
CA PRO A 475 8.12 9.70 9.67
C PRO A 475 7.58 9.23 11.03
N MET A 476 7.85 7.97 11.42
CA MET A 476 7.42 7.41 12.70
C MET A 476 7.82 8.29 13.91
N SER A 477 8.91 9.06 13.80
CA SER A 477 9.31 10.02 14.85
C SER A 477 8.28 11.11 15.13
N ALA A 478 7.44 11.48 14.16
CA ALA A 478 6.34 12.41 14.36
C ALA A 478 5.27 11.81 15.29
N ALA A 479 4.92 10.53 15.07
CA ALA A 479 4.00 9.78 15.93
C ALA A 479 4.56 9.56 17.34
N ILE A 480 5.84 9.20 17.47
CA ILE A 480 6.50 8.88 18.75
C ILE A 480 6.77 10.11 19.60
N GLY A 481 7.00 11.28 18.98
CA GLY A 481 7.48 12.46 19.69
C GLY A 481 6.52 12.98 20.77
N THR A 482 6.99 13.01 22.01
CA THR A 482 6.28 13.56 23.19
C THR A 482 7.04 14.72 23.86
N GLY A 483 8.05 15.26 23.18
CA GLY A 483 8.76 16.47 23.64
C GLY A 483 7.88 17.71 23.47
N LYS A 484 8.11 18.74 24.30
CA LYS A 484 7.29 19.97 24.38
C LYS A 484 6.82 20.53 23.03
N ARG A 485 7.71 20.62 22.03
CA ARG A 485 7.36 21.12 20.69
C ARG A 485 6.39 20.20 19.95
N LEU A 486 6.72 18.91 19.84
CA LEU A 486 5.88 17.97 19.10
C LEU A 486 4.54 17.75 19.79
N SER A 487 4.53 17.69 21.13
CA SER A 487 3.28 17.64 21.88
C SER A 487 2.42 18.88 21.70
N GLY A 488 3.02 20.08 21.70
CA GLY A 488 2.28 21.32 21.41
C GLY A 488 1.73 21.38 19.98
N MET A 489 2.50 20.91 18.99
CA MET A 489 2.04 20.82 17.60
C MET A 489 0.88 19.84 17.45
N LYS A 490 1.01 18.65 18.02
CA LYS A 490 -0.05 17.63 18.07
C LYS A 490 -1.31 18.17 18.72
N GLU A 491 -1.19 18.84 19.87
CA GLU A 491 -2.31 19.44 20.59
C GLU A 491 -3.02 20.50 19.74
N THR A 492 -2.25 21.37 19.08
CA THR A 492 -2.81 22.39 18.18
C THR A 492 -3.57 21.74 17.02
N LEU A 493 -3.02 20.67 16.43
CA LEU A 493 -3.69 19.92 15.38
C LEU A 493 -4.97 19.25 15.87
N LEU A 494 -5.00 18.71 17.10
CA LEU A 494 -6.20 18.12 17.70
C LEU A 494 -7.26 19.16 18.07
N HIS A 495 -6.88 20.40 18.38
CA HIS A 495 -7.86 21.46 18.61
C HIS A 495 -8.66 21.82 17.35
N ASP A 496 -8.00 21.85 16.20
CA ASP A 496 -8.63 22.25 14.94
C ASP A 496 -9.14 21.05 14.12
N ASN A 497 -8.62 19.85 14.36
CA ASN A 497 -8.87 18.67 13.52
C ASN A 497 -9.08 17.41 14.36
N THR A 498 -9.63 16.37 13.76
CA THR A 498 -9.86 15.08 14.40
C THR A 498 -8.86 14.08 13.87
N LEU A 499 -8.07 13.46 14.75
CA LEU A 499 -7.23 12.31 14.38
C LEU A 499 -8.08 11.03 14.32
N GLU A 500 -8.36 10.55 13.11
CA GLU A 500 -9.21 9.37 12.85
C GLU A 500 -8.45 8.06 13.04
N ALA A 501 -7.21 8.00 12.52
CA ALA A 501 -6.37 6.82 12.63
C ALA A 501 -4.87 7.10 12.44
N VAL A 502 -4.05 6.20 12.98
CA VAL A 502 -2.63 6.08 12.62
C VAL A 502 -2.25 4.63 12.33
N PHE A 503 -1.57 4.42 11.21
CA PHE A 503 -1.10 3.11 10.75
C PHE A 503 0.42 3.07 10.75
N SER A 504 1.00 2.20 11.58
CA SER A 504 2.45 1.96 11.62
C SER A 504 2.85 1.08 10.43
N LEU A 505 3.54 1.64 9.44
CA LEU A 505 3.87 0.94 8.19
C LEU A 505 5.21 0.18 8.27
N PRO A 506 5.50 -0.75 7.33
CA PRO A 506 6.76 -1.49 7.29
C PRO A 506 7.97 -0.55 7.24
N ALA A 507 9.09 -0.97 7.86
CA ALA A 507 10.28 -0.11 7.99
C ALA A 507 10.97 0.26 6.67
N GLU A 508 10.61 -0.45 5.60
CA GLU A 508 11.33 -0.44 4.34
C GLU A 508 10.39 -0.21 3.15
N ILE A 509 9.23 0.43 3.36
CA ILE A 509 8.25 0.70 2.30
C ILE A 509 8.86 1.46 1.12
N PHE A 510 9.78 2.39 1.38
CA PHE A 510 10.40 3.21 0.33
C PHE A 510 11.64 2.57 -0.31
N TYR A 511 11.99 1.32 0.01
CA TYR A 511 13.16 0.65 -0.56
C TYR A 511 13.01 0.47 -2.10
N PRO A 512 14.03 0.80 -2.91
CA PRO A 512 15.44 1.09 -2.57
C PRO A 512 15.79 2.56 -2.29
N GLY A 513 14.80 3.46 -2.23
CA GLY A 513 14.96 4.88 -1.90
C GLY A 513 15.27 5.13 -0.42
N ALA A 514 14.47 5.98 0.23
CA ALA A 514 14.74 6.41 1.60
C ALA A 514 14.66 5.25 2.62
N SER A 515 15.63 5.19 3.54
CA SER A 515 15.64 4.23 4.66
C SER A 515 15.00 4.86 5.90
N VAL A 516 13.72 5.18 5.82
CA VAL A 516 12.96 5.81 6.90
C VAL A 516 11.69 5.02 7.20
N GLN A 517 11.40 4.84 8.49
CA GLN A 517 10.13 4.27 8.93
C GLN A 517 9.06 5.36 8.88
N ALA A 518 7.92 5.07 8.27
CA ALA A 518 6.78 5.99 8.18
C ALA A 518 5.54 5.41 8.85
N CYS A 519 4.61 6.31 9.16
CA CYS A 519 3.22 6.01 9.48
C CYS A 519 2.31 6.77 8.53
N CYS A 520 1.14 6.20 8.26
CA CYS A 520 0.03 6.92 7.64
C CYS A 520 -0.87 7.47 8.75
N MET A 521 -1.16 8.77 8.74
CA MET A 521 -2.12 9.39 9.65
C MET A 521 -3.33 9.87 8.85
N LEU A 522 -4.52 9.59 9.36
CA LEU A 522 -5.78 10.05 8.80
C LEU A 522 -6.40 11.11 9.72
N PHE A 523 -6.67 12.28 9.17
CA PHE A 523 -7.33 13.38 9.84
C PHE A 523 -8.64 13.75 9.14
N THR A 524 -9.59 14.25 9.92
CA THR A 524 -10.69 15.08 9.41
C THR A 524 -10.39 16.52 9.79
N LEU A 525 -10.11 17.37 8.79
CA LEU A 525 -9.72 18.77 9.01
C LEU A 525 -10.93 19.63 9.40
N ASN A 526 -10.64 20.74 10.10
CA ASN A 526 -11.63 21.72 10.59
C ASN A 526 -12.79 21.08 11.39
N ARG A 527 -12.50 19.97 12.08
CA ARG A 527 -13.39 19.33 13.04
C ARG A 527 -12.57 18.98 14.26
N SER A 528 -12.65 19.75 15.34
CA SER A 528 -11.87 19.54 16.57
C SER A 528 -11.89 18.07 17.04
N HIS A 529 -10.82 17.54 17.61
CA HIS A 529 -10.84 16.22 18.25
C HIS A 529 -11.59 16.23 19.60
N TYR A 530 -11.73 17.40 20.20
CA TYR A 530 -12.28 17.60 21.54
C TYR A 530 -13.75 18.05 21.51
N ASP A 531 -14.48 17.76 22.58
CA ASP A 531 -15.78 18.38 22.88
C ASP A 531 -15.59 19.75 23.54
N ALA A 532 -16.70 20.35 23.98
CA ALA A 532 -16.69 21.67 24.62
C ALA A 532 -15.94 21.67 25.97
N GLU A 533 -15.81 20.49 26.59
CA GLU A 533 -15.14 20.27 27.87
C GLU A 533 -13.64 19.97 27.71
N GLY A 534 -13.14 19.87 26.47
CA GLY A 534 -11.74 19.55 26.19
C GLY A 534 -11.41 18.06 26.27
N ILE A 535 -12.43 17.19 26.21
CA ILE A 535 -12.28 15.72 26.25
C ILE A 535 -12.34 15.16 24.82
N PRO A 536 -11.48 14.19 24.45
CA PRO A 536 -11.55 13.55 23.13
C PRO A 536 -12.96 13.00 22.85
N ARG A 537 -13.60 13.46 21.76
CA ARG A 537 -14.98 13.07 21.40
C ARG A 537 -15.11 11.61 20.98
N LYS A 538 -14.01 11.03 20.51
CA LYS A 538 -13.93 9.64 20.09
C LYS A 538 -12.50 9.12 20.18
N GLN A 539 -12.39 7.81 20.27
CA GLN A 539 -11.12 7.10 20.19
C GLN A 539 -10.54 7.17 18.77
N THR A 540 -9.22 7.33 18.69
CA THR A 540 -8.44 7.15 17.45
C THR A 540 -8.13 5.67 17.24
N PHE A 541 -8.22 5.22 15.99
CA PHE A 541 -7.83 3.87 15.60
C PHE A 541 -6.33 3.76 15.33
N PHE A 542 -5.68 2.73 15.86
CA PHE A 542 -4.27 2.45 15.62
C PHE A 542 -4.08 1.09 14.98
N GLY A 543 -3.45 1.03 13.81
CA GLY A 543 -3.14 -0.21 13.10
C GLY A 543 -1.64 -0.53 13.08
N TYR A 544 -1.24 -1.71 13.55
CA TYR A 544 0.13 -2.23 13.47
C TYR A 544 0.36 -2.94 12.13
N TYR A 545 0.45 -2.14 11.06
CA TYR A 545 0.42 -2.60 9.67
C TYR A 545 1.85 -2.82 9.13
N LYS A 546 2.65 -3.63 9.83
CA LYS A 546 4.07 -3.88 9.52
C LYS A 546 4.32 -4.95 8.44
N ASN A 547 3.32 -5.76 8.11
CA ASN A 547 3.43 -6.81 7.10
C ASN A 547 2.50 -6.51 5.91
N ASP A 548 3.05 -5.95 4.84
CA ASP A 548 2.31 -5.62 3.61
C ASP A 548 2.37 -6.73 2.54
N GLY A 549 2.98 -7.89 2.83
CA GLY A 549 3.13 -8.96 1.84
C GLY A 549 4.16 -8.68 0.74
N PHE A 550 5.06 -7.70 0.93
CA PHE A 550 6.19 -7.45 0.03
C PHE A 550 7.53 -7.83 0.69
N ILE A 551 8.46 -8.35 -0.10
CA ILE A 551 9.83 -8.65 0.37
C ILE A 551 10.89 -7.95 -0.48
N LYS A 552 12.04 -7.65 0.13
CA LYS A 552 13.19 -7.11 -0.60
C LYS A 552 13.81 -8.18 -1.50
N ARG A 553 14.03 -7.82 -2.77
CA ARG A 553 14.81 -8.61 -3.74
C ARG A 553 15.97 -7.76 -4.28
N LYS A 554 17.16 -8.36 -4.29
CA LYS A 554 18.37 -7.70 -4.82
C LYS A 554 18.11 -7.22 -6.26
N ASN A 555 18.45 -5.97 -6.54
CA ASN A 555 18.28 -5.28 -7.83
C ASN A 555 16.84 -4.99 -8.29
N LEU A 556 15.82 -5.56 -7.66
CA LEU A 556 14.40 -5.42 -8.05
C LEU A 556 13.58 -4.54 -7.11
N GLY A 557 14.11 -4.18 -5.94
CA GLY A 557 13.36 -3.40 -4.94
C GLY A 557 12.48 -4.30 -4.06
N ARG A 558 11.31 -3.81 -3.68
CA ARG A 558 10.27 -4.62 -3.01
C ARG A 558 9.43 -5.35 -4.06
N VAL A 559 9.18 -6.63 -3.84
CA VAL A 559 8.36 -7.47 -4.73
C VAL A 559 7.21 -8.07 -3.95
N GLU A 560 6.01 -7.92 -4.49
CA GLU A 560 4.77 -8.50 -3.97
C GLU A 560 4.89 -10.03 -3.89
N GLN A 561 4.31 -10.62 -2.85
CA GLN A 561 4.25 -12.07 -2.67
C GLN A 561 2.86 -12.61 -3.01
N PHE A 562 2.84 -13.86 -3.49
CA PHE A 562 1.65 -14.58 -3.88
C PHE A 562 1.57 -15.89 -3.09
N ASP A 563 0.37 -16.38 -2.84
CA ASP A 563 0.18 -17.71 -2.24
C ASP A 563 0.41 -18.84 -3.26
N VAL A 564 0.22 -20.08 -2.81
CA VAL A 564 0.44 -21.30 -3.62
C VAL A 564 -0.54 -21.42 -4.78
N GLU A 565 -1.68 -20.72 -4.74
CA GLU A 565 -2.70 -20.68 -5.80
C GLU A 565 -2.48 -19.49 -6.76
N GLY A 566 -1.46 -18.66 -6.51
CA GLY A 566 -1.14 -17.50 -7.32
C GLY A 566 -1.95 -16.25 -6.97
N HIS A 567 -2.67 -16.24 -5.84
CA HIS A 567 -3.40 -15.05 -5.39
C HIS A 567 -2.46 -14.06 -4.68
N SER A 568 -2.71 -12.77 -4.89
CA SER A 568 -1.96 -11.67 -4.25
C SER A 568 -2.14 -11.69 -2.73
N LEU A 569 -1.01 -11.79 -1.99
CA LEU A 569 -1.05 -11.62 -0.53
C LEU A 569 -1.42 -10.19 -0.14
N TRP A 570 -0.97 -9.19 -0.92
CA TRP A 570 -1.31 -7.79 -0.66
C TRP A 570 -2.82 -7.54 -0.70
N LYS A 571 -3.54 -8.06 -1.70
CA LYS A 571 -5.00 -7.85 -1.79
C LYS A 571 -5.76 -8.44 -0.59
N LYS A 572 -5.28 -9.57 -0.04
CA LYS A 572 -5.82 -10.14 1.19
C LYS A 572 -5.52 -9.25 2.41
N ILE A 573 -4.28 -8.81 2.55
CA ILE A 573 -3.81 -7.94 3.64
C ILE A 573 -4.52 -6.58 3.63
N GLU A 574 -4.57 -5.92 2.47
CA GLU A 574 -5.25 -4.64 2.25
C GLU A 574 -6.73 -4.71 2.66
N LYS A 575 -7.42 -5.79 2.26
CA LYS A 575 -8.82 -6.02 2.63
C LYS A 575 -8.98 -6.16 4.15
N GLU A 576 -8.12 -6.91 4.82
CA GLU A 576 -8.13 -7.04 6.28
C GLU A 576 -7.88 -5.69 6.95
N TRP A 577 -6.84 -4.96 6.51
CA TRP A 577 -6.46 -3.64 7.03
C TRP A 577 -7.60 -2.62 6.93
N LEU A 578 -8.25 -2.53 5.77
CA LEU A 578 -9.39 -1.64 5.56
C LEU A 578 -10.60 -2.08 6.39
N THR A 579 -10.85 -3.39 6.50
CA THR A 579 -11.98 -3.93 7.28
C THR A 579 -11.83 -3.62 8.76
N LEU A 580 -10.64 -3.85 9.35
CA LEU A 580 -10.37 -3.55 10.75
C LEU A 580 -10.59 -2.07 11.05
N TYR A 581 -10.11 -1.18 10.18
CA TYR A 581 -10.28 0.27 10.35
C TYR A 581 -11.75 0.71 10.20
N ARG A 582 -12.44 0.27 9.14
CA ARG A 582 -13.84 0.67 8.86
C ARG A 582 -14.78 0.21 9.98
N ASN A 583 -14.56 -1.00 10.49
CA ASN A 583 -15.37 -1.56 11.58
C ASN A 583 -14.88 -1.15 12.98
N LYS A 584 -13.77 -0.40 13.07
CA LYS A 584 -13.09 -0.05 14.34
C LYS A 584 -12.81 -1.28 15.21
N THR A 585 -12.44 -2.39 14.58
CA THR A 585 -12.21 -3.67 15.25
C THR A 585 -10.83 -3.69 15.91
N VAL A 586 -10.79 -3.92 17.22
CA VAL A 586 -9.57 -4.19 17.98
C VAL A 586 -9.22 -5.67 17.84
N LYS A 587 -8.05 -5.97 17.25
CA LYS A 587 -7.51 -7.31 17.06
C LYS A 587 -6.13 -7.36 17.71
N ILE A 588 -5.95 -8.29 18.67
CA ILE A 588 -4.68 -8.49 19.37
C ILE A 588 -3.55 -8.67 18.34
N GLY A 589 -2.41 -8.03 18.56
CA GLY A 589 -1.27 -8.06 17.63
C GLY A 589 -1.42 -7.24 16.33
N LEU A 590 -2.60 -6.66 16.04
CA LEU A 590 -2.81 -5.88 14.81
C LEU A 590 -3.46 -4.50 14.99
N SER A 591 -4.31 -4.26 15.99
CA SER A 591 -4.96 -2.96 16.15
C SER A 591 -5.31 -2.62 17.60
N ALA A 592 -5.50 -1.33 17.86
CA ALA A 592 -5.93 -0.77 19.14
C ALA A 592 -6.81 0.48 18.93
N MET A 593 -7.57 0.85 19.96
CA MET A 593 -8.39 2.06 20.00
C MET A 593 -8.08 2.84 21.28
N LYS A 594 -7.83 4.14 21.17
CA LYS A 594 -7.42 4.97 22.33
C LYS A 594 -7.89 6.42 22.20
N ASN A 595 -8.35 7.01 23.31
CA ASN A 595 -8.50 8.46 23.44
C ASN A 595 -7.12 9.07 23.64
N VAL A 596 -6.70 9.95 22.73
CA VAL A 596 -5.35 10.53 22.74
C VAL A 596 -5.40 12.05 22.77
N THR A 597 -4.32 12.62 23.30
CA THR A 597 -4.03 14.05 23.37
C THR A 597 -2.68 14.33 22.67
N GLY A 598 -2.23 15.57 22.67
CA GLY A 598 -0.90 15.93 22.16
C GLY A 598 0.26 15.37 23.00
N ALA A 599 0.02 15.01 24.26
CA ALA A 599 1.05 14.41 25.12
C ALA A 599 1.34 12.94 24.79
N ASP A 600 0.43 12.29 24.06
CA ASP A 600 0.46 10.86 23.82
C ASP A 600 1.30 10.46 22.59
N GLU A 601 1.75 9.19 22.57
CA GLU A 601 2.35 8.61 21.37
C GLU A 601 1.24 8.21 20.38
N TRP A 602 1.35 8.57 19.11
CA TRP A 602 0.30 8.29 18.12
C TRP A 602 0.66 7.06 17.27
N LEU A 603 0.85 5.89 17.89
CA LEU A 603 1.15 4.64 17.19
C LEU A 603 0.58 3.40 17.90
N ALA A 604 0.33 2.32 17.15
CA ALA A 604 -0.29 1.10 17.67
C ALA A 604 0.55 0.40 18.74
N GLU A 605 1.88 0.44 18.60
CA GLU A 605 2.85 -0.17 19.50
C GLU A 605 2.73 0.32 20.95
N ALA A 606 2.12 1.48 21.19
CA ALA A 606 1.90 2.02 22.53
C ALA A 606 0.64 1.48 23.23
N TYR A 607 -0.31 0.92 22.49
CA TYR A 607 -1.65 0.59 22.99
C TYR A 607 -2.09 -0.84 22.74
N MET A 608 -1.41 -1.53 21.83
CA MET A 608 -1.76 -2.89 21.44
C MET A 608 -1.33 -3.91 22.49
N GLU A 609 -2.20 -4.88 22.76
CA GLU A 609 -1.85 -6.07 23.53
C GLU A 609 -0.97 -7.00 22.69
N THR A 610 0.04 -7.59 23.33
CA THR A 610 0.89 -8.63 22.73
C THR A 610 0.12 -9.94 22.66
N ASP A 611 0.09 -10.56 21.48
CA ASP A 611 -0.54 -11.85 21.30
C ASP A 611 0.38 -12.97 21.79
N TYR A 612 0.11 -13.47 22.99
CA TYR A 612 0.84 -14.60 23.55
C TYR A 612 0.28 -15.95 23.10
N SER A 613 -0.88 -15.99 22.42
CA SER A 613 -1.44 -17.25 21.90
C SER A 613 -0.59 -17.86 20.78
N THR A 614 0.29 -17.07 20.17
CA THR A 614 1.24 -17.53 19.15
C THR A 614 2.51 -18.17 19.72
N LEU A 615 2.70 -18.17 21.06
CA LEU A 615 3.85 -18.80 21.69
C LEU A 615 3.89 -20.30 21.42
N THR A 616 5.07 -20.79 21.09
CA THR A 616 5.33 -22.20 20.82
C THR A 616 6.45 -22.73 21.71
N GLU A 617 6.55 -24.06 21.83
CA GLU A 617 7.69 -24.71 22.48
C GLU A 617 9.04 -24.28 21.87
N ALA A 618 9.08 -24.00 20.56
CA ALA A 618 10.28 -23.60 19.85
C ALA A 618 10.83 -22.25 20.36
N ASP A 619 9.96 -21.33 20.76
CA ASP A 619 10.38 -20.03 21.29
C ASP A 619 11.14 -20.19 22.61
N PHE A 620 10.65 -21.04 23.50
CA PHE A 620 11.32 -21.35 24.77
C PHE A 620 12.62 -22.13 24.56
N ARG A 621 12.63 -23.10 23.64
CA ARG A 621 13.88 -23.81 23.26
C ARG A 621 14.92 -22.86 22.70
N HIS A 622 14.51 -21.89 21.89
CA HIS A 622 15.43 -20.90 21.34
C HIS A 622 16.10 -20.07 22.44
N THR A 623 15.32 -19.58 23.41
CA THR A 623 15.84 -18.91 24.61
C THR A 623 16.87 -19.75 25.36
N ILE A 624 16.57 -21.04 25.61
CA ILE A 624 17.49 -21.95 26.32
C ILE A 624 18.78 -22.12 25.53
N ASN A 625 18.67 -22.37 24.22
CA ASN A 625 19.82 -22.57 23.33
C ASN A 625 20.71 -21.33 23.26
N ASP A 626 20.12 -20.14 23.19
CA ASP A 626 20.86 -18.88 23.16
C ASP A 626 21.63 -18.67 24.48
N TYR A 627 21.01 -19.01 25.62
CA TYR A 627 21.67 -18.94 26.92
C TYR A 627 22.81 -19.96 27.06
N LEU A 628 22.61 -21.21 26.64
CA LEU A 628 23.66 -22.23 26.64
C LEU A 628 24.82 -21.84 25.72
N SER A 629 24.52 -21.30 24.54
CA SER A 629 25.51 -20.76 23.61
C SER A 629 26.33 -19.65 24.25
N TYR A 630 25.68 -18.75 24.99
CA TYR A 630 26.37 -17.72 25.78
C TYR A 630 27.28 -18.31 26.86
N LEU A 631 26.82 -19.30 27.63
CA LEU A 631 27.65 -19.95 28.68
C LEU A 631 28.89 -20.63 28.09
N VAL A 632 28.75 -21.31 26.96
CA VAL A 632 29.86 -21.94 26.22
C VAL A 632 30.86 -20.88 25.77
N LYS A 633 30.39 -19.81 25.11
CA LYS A 633 31.24 -18.72 24.61
C LYS A 633 31.98 -17.99 25.72
N SER A 634 31.32 -17.77 26.85
CA SER A 634 31.85 -17.00 27.99
C SER A 634 32.71 -17.84 28.94
N GLY A 635 32.87 -19.14 28.69
CA GLY A 635 33.74 -20.01 29.49
C GLY A 635 33.21 -20.35 30.88
N HIS A 636 31.90 -20.20 31.13
CA HIS A 636 31.27 -20.47 32.43
C HIS A 636 30.96 -21.96 32.70
N ILE A 637 31.40 -22.89 31.83
CA ILE A 637 31.28 -24.33 32.11
C ILE A 637 32.35 -24.71 33.15
N TYR A 638 31.99 -24.57 34.42
CA TYR A 638 32.80 -25.00 35.56
C TYR A 638 32.44 -26.44 35.95
N GLU A 639 33.25 -27.39 35.49
CA GLU A 639 33.85 -28.40 36.37
C GLU A 639 35.31 -28.58 35.95
N ASN A 640 36.21 -28.74 36.92
CA ASN A 640 37.66 -28.62 36.78
C ASN A 640 38.24 -29.42 35.59
N ALA A 641 39.02 -28.72 34.74
CA ALA A 641 39.65 -29.16 33.49
C ALA A 641 38.68 -29.34 32.30
N PRO A 642 39.10 -29.05 31.05
CA PRO A 642 38.26 -29.30 29.89
C PRO A 642 37.97 -30.80 29.82
N ASN A 643 36.77 -31.19 30.25
CA ASN A 643 36.30 -32.54 30.09
C ASN A 643 35.89 -32.72 28.62
N TRP A 644 36.88 -32.90 27.76
CA TRP A 644 36.71 -33.26 26.35
C TRP A 644 35.87 -34.54 26.20
N GLU A 645 35.79 -35.36 27.24
CA GLU A 645 34.90 -36.51 27.32
C GLU A 645 33.44 -36.09 27.53
N TRP A 646 33.14 -35.12 28.40
CA TRP A 646 31.79 -34.55 28.54
C TRP A 646 31.36 -33.79 27.30
N MET A 647 32.21 -32.92 26.75
CA MET A 647 31.88 -32.18 25.53
C MET A 647 31.75 -33.13 24.32
N GLY A 648 32.58 -34.19 24.29
CA GLY A 648 32.45 -35.30 23.36
C GLY A 648 31.18 -36.13 23.58
N ASN A 649 30.74 -36.33 24.82
CA ASN A 649 29.51 -37.06 25.17
C ASN A 649 28.26 -36.21 24.92
N TYR A 650 28.31 -34.90 25.10
CA TYR A 650 27.24 -33.95 24.76
C TYR A 650 27.07 -33.83 23.24
N ILE A 651 28.18 -33.69 22.50
CA ILE A 651 28.15 -33.73 21.03
C ILE A 651 27.71 -35.10 20.52
N LYS A 652 28.14 -36.21 21.15
CA LYS A 652 27.66 -37.56 20.82
C LYS A 652 26.19 -37.77 21.20
N ALA A 653 25.71 -37.18 22.29
CA ALA A 653 24.30 -37.22 22.70
C ALA A 653 23.43 -36.45 21.69
N LEU A 654 23.84 -35.24 21.30
CA LEU A 654 23.22 -34.47 20.21
C LEU A 654 23.20 -35.24 18.88
N CYS A 655 24.32 -35.88 18.50
CA CYS A 655 24.40 -36.72 17.31
C CYS A 655 23.54 -38.01 17.44
N SER A 656 23.42 -38.56 18.65
CA SER A 656 22.58 -39.72 18.97
C SER A 656 21.09 -39.36 19.01
N GLU A 657 20.71 -38.18 19.48
CA GLU A 657 19.33 -37.65 19.49
C GLU A 657 18.83 -37.33 18.09
N LEU A 658 19.71 -36.81 17.23
CA LEU A 658 19.45 -36.69 15.79
C LEU A 658 19.22 -38.06 15.14
N SER A 659 19.77 -39.13 15.73
CA SER A 659 19.65 -40.52 15.25
C SER A 659 18.47 -41.29 15.87
N ASN A 660 18.01 -40.93 17.08
CA ASN A 660 16.94 -41.62 17.83
C ASN A 660 15.72 -40.73 18.04
N ARG A 661 14.97 -40.44 16.97
CA ARG A 661 13.71 -39.67 17.01
C ARG A 661 12.50 -40.39 17.65
N SER A 662 12.64 -41.50 18.39
CA SER A 662 11.50 -42.36 18.73
C SER A 662 11.05 -42.44 20.20
N ARG A 663 11.61 -41.66 21.13
CA ARG A 663 11.10 -41.61 22.52
C ARG A 663 11.14 -40.20 23.11
N ARG A 664 10.11 -39.41 22.86
CA ARG A 664 9.84 -38.19 23.64
C ARG A 664 8.80 -38.49 24.71
N SER A 665 9.12 -38.22 25.98
CA SER A 665 8.11 -37.92 26.99
C SER A 665 7.36 -36.66 26.52
N SER A 666 6.03 -36.66 26.56
CA SER A 666 5.26 -35.48 26.17
C SER A 666 5.48 -34.37 27.20
N VAL A 667 6.14 -33.27 26.83
CA VAL A 667 6.07 -32.03 27.61
C VAL A 667 4.60 -31.64 27.68
N SER A 668 4.12 -31.27 28.87
CA SER A 668 2.75 -30.77 29.01
C SER A 668 2.55 -29.56 28.11
N SER A 669 1.52 -29.57 27.27
CA SER A 669 1.18 -28.45 26.39
C SER A 669 0.95 -27.16 27.19
N LEU A 670 1.51 -26.04 26.73
CA LEU A 670 1.25 -24.71 27.29
C LEU A 670 -0.25 -24.40 27.21
N LYS A 671 -0.93 -24.31 28.35
CA LYS A 671 -2.33 -23.86 28.44
C LYS A 671 -2.39 -22.36 28.61
N ILE A 672 -2.12 -21.63 27.53
CA ILE A 672 -2.01 -20.16 27.55
C ILE A 672 -3.35 -19.49 27.88
N ASP A 673 -4.47 -20.13 27.51
CA ASP A 673 -5.82 -19.64 27.82
C ASP A 673 -6.10 -19.51 29.33
N ASP A 674 -5.36 -20.24 30.17
CA ASP A 674 -5.48 -20.20 31.64
C ASP A 674 -4.58 -19.12 32.29
N TRP A 675 -3.83 -18.34 31.50
CA TRP A 675 -2.86 -17.36 32.01
C TRP A 675 -3.53 -16.04 32.40
N ALA A 676 -2.96 -15.34 33.39
CA ALA A 676 -3.40 -14.01 33.81
C ALA A 676 -2.46 -12.90 33.33
N ARG A 677 -2.98 -11.67 33.33
CA ARG A 677 -2.29 -10.44 32.90
C ARG A 677 -1.59 -9.78 34.09
N PHE A 678 -0.32 -9.42 33.90
CA PHE A 678 0.48 -8.68 34.88
C PHE A 678 1.17 -7.51 34.20
N LYS A 679 1.32 -6.37 34.88
CA LYS A 679 2.29 -5.37 34.43
C LYS A 679 3.69 -5.90 34.67
N VAL A 680 4.64 -5.55 33.79
CA VAL A 680 6.06 -5.84 34.04
C VAL A 680 6.50 -5.26 35.40
N SER A 681 6.02 -4.06 35.75
CA SER A 681 6.30 -3.43 37.06
C SER A 681 5.63 -4.11 38.25
N ASP A 682 4.63 -4.97 38.04
CA ASP A 682 4.07 -5.80 39.12
C ASP A 682 5.03 -6.93 39.49
N VAL A 683 5.77 -7.45 38.51
CA VAL A 683 6.66 -8.62 38.63
C VAL A 683 8.12 -8.22 38.89
N PHE A 684 8.59 -7.14 38.26
CA PHE A 684 9.98 -6.72 38.26
C PHE A 684 10.18 -5.34 38.89
N ILE A 685 11.34 -5.16 39.50
CA ILE A 685 11.95 -3.86 39.80
C ILE A 685 12.87 -3.52 38.63
N ILE A 686 12.62 -2.38 37.99
CA ILE A 686 13.40 -1.91 36.84
C ILE A 686 14.43 -0.89 37.33
N ARG A 687 15.72 -1.11 37.03
CA ARG A 687 16.80 -0.18 37.41
C ARG A 687 17.52 0.34 36.17
N ASN A 688 17.67 1.65 36.09
CA ASN A 688 18.35 2.33 34.98
C ASN A 688 19.87 2.15 35.09
N GLY A 689 20.53 1.77 34.00
CA GLY A 689 21.99 1.76 33.97
C GLY A 689 22.61 3.15 33.94
N ALA A 690 23.92 3.19 34.13
CA ALA A 690 24.74 4.38 34.22
C ALA A 690 25.91 4.29 33.22
N GLY A 691 26.51 5.41 32.81
CA GLY A 691 27.48 5.42 31.72
C GLY A 691 28.78 4.71 32.07
N ILE A 692 28.94 3.46 31.62
CA ILE A 692 30.17 2.66 31.72
C ILE A 692 30.84 2.65 30.35
N THR A 693 32.11 3.03 30.30
CA THR A 693 32.90 3.11 29.07
C THR A 693 33.75 1.86 28.83
N GLN A 694 34.23 1.68 27.60
CA GLN A 694 35.16 0.59 27.29
C GLN A 694 36.51 0.79 27.99
N ASP A 695 36.99 2.04 28.07
CA ASP A 695 38.27 2.36 28.71
C ASP A 695 38.28 1.95 30.19
N GLU A 696 37.17 2.20 30.92
CA GLU A 696 37.04 1.76 32.32
C GLU A 696 37.07 0.25 32.47
N ILE A 697 36.49 -0.50 31.52
CA ILE A 697 36.52 -1.97 31.53
C ILE A 697 37.96 -2.46 31.29
N ASP A 698 38.67 -1.84 30.35
CA ASP A 698 40.03 -2.23 29.98
C ASP A 698 41.05 -1.87 31.09
N GLU A 699 40.84 -0.77 31.81
CA GLU A 699 41.66 -0.33 32.94
C GLU A 699 41.40 -1.10 34.25
N HIS A 700 40.16 -1.60 34.43
CA HIS A 700 39.73 -2.34 35.62
C HIS A 700 39.20 -3.74 35.27
N PRO A 701 40.02 -4.61 34.67
CA PRO A 701 39.56 -5.92 34.22
C PRO A 701 39.15 -6.80 35.40
N GLY A 702 38.05 -7.53 35.24
CA GLY A 702 37.56 -8.46 36.27
C GLY A 702 36.77 -9.62 35.68
N SER A 703 35.79 -10.12 36.43
CA SER A 703 34.92 -11.22 36.01
C SER A 703 33.44 -10.84 35.97
N PHE A 704 33.10 -9.61 36.35
CA PHE A 704 31.71 -9.18 36.45
C PHE A 704 31.21 -8.62 35.10
N PRO A 705 30.11 -9.12 34.52
CA PRO A 705 29.68 -8.70 33.18
C PRO A 705 29.23 -7.24 33.16
N ALA A 706 29.84 -6.44 32.28
CA ALA A 706 29.38 -5.09 31.94
C ALA A 706 28.52 -5.12 30.67
N VAL A 707 27.24 -4.75 30.80
CA VAL A 707 26.21 -4.98 29.77
C VAL A 707 25.68 -3.68 29.20
N GLN A 708 25.50 -3.61 27.89
CA GLN A 708 24.87 -2.49 27.17
C GLN A 708 23.87 -2.99 26.12
N SER A 709 23.34 -2.07 25.30
CA SER A 709 22.53 -2.41 24.14
C SER A 709 23.30 -3.32 23.17
N GLY A 710 22.84 -4.55 22.99
CA GLY A 710 23.37 -5.47 21.99
C GLY A 710 22.51 -6.73 21.84
N GLU A 711 22.55 -7.34 20.67
CA GLU A 711 21.92 -8.65 20.40
C GLU A 711 22.92 -9.80 20.52
N ASN A 712 24.20 -9.52 20.24
CA ASN A 712 25.27 -10.50 20.30
C ASN A 712 25.86 -10.58 21.71
N ASP A 713 26.31 -11.78 22.09
CA ASP A 713 27.00 -12.07 23.36
C ASP A 713 26.29 -11.51 24.60
N ASN A 714 24.95 -11.59 24.57
CA ASN A 714 24.04 -11.08 25.60
C ASN A 714 24.19 -9.57 25.90
N GLY A 715 24.75 -8.80 24.96
CA GLY A 715 25.03 -7.38 25.14
C GLY A 715 26.22 -7.08 26.06
N VAL A 716 27.05 -8.07 26.37
CA VAL A 716 28.26 -7.89 27.19
C VAL A 716 29.32 -7.12 26.39
N MET A 717 29.78 -6.00 26.93
CA MET A 717 30.90 -5.22 26.39
C MET A 717 32.26 -5.75 26.84
N GLY A 718 32.32 -6.29 28.05
CA GLY A 718 33.51 -6.87 28.64
C GLY A 718 33.28 -7.22 30.11
N LEU A 719 34.35 -7.62 30.78
CA LEU A 719 34.32 -8.05 32.19
C LEU A 719 35.10 -7.05 33.05
N ILE A 720 34.45 -6.53 34.08
CA ILE A 720 34.99 -5.47 34.94
C ILE A 720 35.14 -5.95 36.39
N ASP A 721 36.04 -5.31 37.14
CA ASP A 721 36.20 -5.54 38.57
C ASP A 721 34.97 -5.07 39.35
N GLU A 722 34.42 -5.96 40.18
CA GLU A 722 33.20 -5.66 40.93
C GLU A 722 33.42 -4.60 42.02
N SER A 723 34.62 -4.53 42.60
CA SER A 723 34.94 -3.54 43.64
C SER A 723 34.97 -2.14 43.06
N TYR A 724 35.51 -2.00 41.85
CA TYR A 724 35.47 -0.76 41.09
C TYR A 724 34.04 -0.32 40.77
N VAL A 725 33.19 -1.24 40.29
CA VAL A 725 31.77 -0.96 40.02
C VAL A 725 31.05 -0.38 41.24
N ARG A 726 31.33 -0.94 42.42
CA ARG A 726 30.78 -0.46 43.69
C ARG A 726 31.32 0.91 44.08
N GLN A 727 32.61 1.15 43.88
CA GLN A 727 33.26 2.42 44.20
C GLN A 727 32.70 3.58 43.35
N CYS A 728 32.37 3.31 42.09
CA CYS A 728 31.79 4.28 41.16
C CYS A 728 30.26 4.45 41.28
N ASP A 729 29.62 3.74 42.21
CA ASP A 729 28.16 3.77 42.43
C ASP A 729 27.34 3.47 41.16
N TYR A 730 27.84 2.53 40.34
CA TYR A 730 27.12 2.09 39.14
C TYR A 730 25.89 1.24 39.48
N THR A 731 24.94 1.15 38.55
CA THR A 731 23.77 0.27 38.72
C THR A 731 24.15 -1.19 38.43
N TYR A 732 24.17 -2.02 39.48
CA TYR A 732 24.46 -3.46 39.39
C TYR A 732 23.53 -4.33 40.24
N THR A 733 23.63 -5.64 40.04
CA THR A 733 23.08 -6.67 40.93
C THR A 733 23.99 -7.89 40.93
N GLN A 734 24.17 -8.52 42.10
CA GLN A 734 24.88 -9.81 42.24
C GLN A 734 23.90 -11.00 42.24
N GLN A 735 22.62 -10.75 41.99
CA GLN A 735 21.59 -11.78 41.95
C GLN A 735 21.22 -12.09 40.50
N PRO A 736 20.63 -13.27 40.23
CA PRO A 736 20.07 -13.56 38.91
C PRO A 736 19.15 -12.43 38.45
N CYS A 737 19.31 -11.99 37.21
CA CYS A 737 18.51 -10.90 36.66
C CYS A 737 18.34 -11.03 35.14
N LEU A 738 17.35 -10.32 34.62
CA LEU A 738 17.25 -10.05 33.19
C LEU A 738 17.74 -8.64 32.91
N THR A 739 18.27 -8.39 31.73
CA THR A 739 18.52 -7.04 31.24
C THR A 739 17.62 -6.75 30.04
N VAL A 740 17.29 -5.47 29.82
CA VAL A 740 16.61 -5.02 28.61
C VAL A 740 17.35 -3.84 27.97
N ALA A 741 17.61 -3.94 26.68
CA ALA A 741 18.27 -2.89 25.90
C ALA A 741 17.37 -1.65 25.77
N ARG A 742 17.92 -0.48 26.07
CA ARG A 742 17.23 0.82 26.01
C ARG A 742 17.05 1.32 24.58
N SER A 743 18.10 1.25 23.78
CA SER A 743 18.20 1.86 22.44
C SER A 743 19.06 0.99 21.52
N GLY A 744 19.21 1.34 20.24
CA GLY A 744 19.90 0.46 19.29
C GLY A 744 19.06 -0.79 19.03
N THR A 745 19.33 -1.86 19.80
CA THR A 745 18.58 -3.12 19.84
C THR A 745 17.44 -3.08 20.87
N ALA A 746 16.73 -1.94 20.94
CA ALA A 746 15.74 -1.64 21.97
C ALA A 746 14.73 -2.80 22.18
N GLY A 747 14.50 -3.17 23.44
CA GLY A 747 13.60 -4.27 23.80
C GLY A 747 14.22 -5.66 23.71
N CYS A 748 15.47 -5.81 23.28
CA CYS A 748 16.20 -7.08 23.40
C CYS A 748 16.46 -7.39 24.87
N VAL A 749 16.16 -8.63 25.28
CA VAL A 749 16.25 -9.09 26.68
C VAL A 749 17.34 -10.15 26.77
N HIS A 750 18.09 -10.18 27.87
CA HIS A 750 19.11 -11.21 28.13
C HIS A 750 19.10 -11.65 29.60
N PHE A 751 19.54 -12.88 29.87
CA PHE A 751 19.60 -13.46 31.21
C PHE A 751 21.03 -13.56 31.74
N PHE A 752 21.21 -13.20 33.02
CA PHE A 752 22.47 -13.29 33.76
C PHE A 752 22.24 -13.99 35.11
N GLY A 753 22.73 -15.22 35.26
CA GLY A 753 22.57 -16.03 36.48
C GLY A 753 23.33 -15.48 37.69
N SER A 754 24.53 -14.94 37.47
CA SER A 754 25.38 -14.37 38.54
C SER A 754 25.21 -12.84 38.72
N GLY A 755 24.25 -12.25 38.01
CA GLY A 755 24.08 -10.79 37.96
C GLY A 755 25.04 -10.09 37.00
N CYS A 756 24.92 -8.76 36.92
CA CYS A 756 25.71 -7.92 36.03
C CYS A 756 25.69 -6.45 36.48
N VAL A 757 26.55 -5.63 35.87
CA VAL A 757 26.44 -4.17 35.85
C VAL A 757 25.92 -3.71 34.48
N VAL A 758 25.07 -2.69 34.44
CA VAL A 758 24.50 -2.18 33.19
C VAL A 758 24.93 -0.75 32.87
N GLY A 759 25.31 -0.54 31.61
CA GLY A 759 25.54 0.77 31.01
C GLY A 759 24.25 1.58 30.82
N ASP A 760 24.36 2.88 30.49
CA ASP A 760 23.25 3.83 30.30
C ASP A 760 22.24 3.43 29.20
N SER A 761 22.68 2.56 28.30
CA SER A 761 21.93 1.99 27.18
C SER A 761 21.24 0.66 27.53
N ALA A 762 21.28 0.19 28.78
CA ALA A 762 20.54 -0.99 29.24
C ALA A 762 19.85 -0.75 30.59
N LYS A 763 19.01 -1.69 31.01
CA LYS A 763 18.33 -1.68 32.31
C LYS A 763 18.38 -3.07 32.92
N ILE A 764 18.43 -3.14 34.25
CA ILE A 764 18.24 -4.39 35.00
C ILE A 764 16.75 -4.57 35.30
N LEU A 765 16.25 -5.77 35.08
CA LEU A 765 14.95 -6.28 35.49
C LEU A 765 15.19 -7.31 36.60
N GLN A 766 14.99 -6.90 37.84
CA GLN A 766 15.15 -7.77 39.01
C GLN A 766 13.77 -8.26 39.44
N LEU A 767 13.57 -9.58 39.59
CA LEU A 767 12.32 -10.08 40.16
C LEU A 767 12.14 -9.57 41.60
N LYS A 768 10.91 -9.19 41.95
CA LYS A 768 10.57 -8.81 43.34
C LYS A 768 10.70 -9.99 44.31
N GLU A 769 10.37 -11.19 43.83
CA GLU A 769 10.56 -12.45 44.54
C GLU A 769 11.69 -13.23 43.89
N ARG A 770 12.74 -13.57 44.66
CA ARG A 770 13.88 -14.30 44.10
C ARG A 770 13.45 -15.72 43.71
N GLN A 771 13.65 -16.05 42.42
CA GLN A 771 13.35 -17.38 41.84
C GLN A 771 14.62 -18.05 41.28
N GLY A 772 14.49 -19.33 40.88
CA GLY A 772 15.54 -20.09 40.20
C GLY A 772 15.74 -19.67 38.73
N GLU A 773 16.87 -20.04 38.15
CA GLU A 773 17.30 -19.63 36.79
C GLU A 773 16.28 -19.98 35.70
N TYR A 774 15.66 -21.16 35.81
CA TYR A 774 14.63 -21.63 34.87
C TYR A 774 13.42 -20.69 34.79
N VAL A 775 13.04 -20.03 35.89
CA VAL A 775 11.96 -19.03 35.88
C VAL A 775 12.38 -17.80 35.07
N TYR A 776 13.64 -17.36 35.20
CA TYR A 776 14.16 -16.24 34.41
C TYR A 776 14.23 -16.58 32.92
N LEU A 777 14.59 -17.81 32.56
CA LEU A 777 14.56 -18.26 31.16
C LEU A 777 13.14 -18.30 30.60
N PHE A 778 12.15 -18.74 31.37
CA PHE A 778 10.75 -18.63 30.96
C PHE A 778 10.36 -17.18 30.69
N LEU A 779 10.65 -16.29 31.66
CA LEU A 779 10.32 -14.87 31.57
C LEU A 779 11.09 -14.14 30.47
N HIS A 780 12.30 -14.59 30.13
CA HIS A 780 13.06 -14.09 28.98
C HIS A 780 12.29 -14.29 27.67
N THR A 781 11.70 -15.47 27.45
CA THR A 781 10.86 -15.73 26.28
C THR A 781 9.63 -14.82 26.26
N ILE A 782 8.95 -14.65 27.41
CA ILE A 782 7.76 -13.80 27.53
C ILE A 782 8.08 -12.32 27.24
N LEU A 783 9.16 -11.79 27.81
CA LEU A 783 9.56 -10.40 27.64
C LEU A 783 10.13 -10.13 26.23
N SER A 784 10.76 -11.13 25.61
CA SER A 784 11.24 -11.04 24.23
C SER A 784 10.11 -10.80 23.22
N HIS A 785 8.90 -11.27 23.52
CA HIS A 785 7.70 -11.00 22.71
C HIS A 785 7.20 -9.56 22.79
N LEU A 786 7.73 -8.72 23.69
CA LEU A 786 7.46 -7.28 23.71
C LEU A 786 8.35 -6.49 22.75
N ARG A 787 9.41 -7.10 22.20
CA ARG A 787 10.44 -6.41 21.41
C ARG A 787 9.88 -5.64 20.22
N TYR A 788 8.85 -6.15 19.55
CA TYR A 788 8.25 -5.52 18.36
C TYR A 788 7.67 -4.12 18.64
N LYS A 789 7.38 -3.79 19.92
CA LYS A 789 6.87 -2.47 20.35
C LYS A 789 7.96 -1.41 20.44
N TYR A 790 9.23 -1.81 20.36
CA TYR A 790 10.39 -0.97 20.57
C TYR A 790 11.24 -0.88 19.31
N SER A 791 11.90 0.25 19.14
CA SER A 791 12.79 0.50 18.01
C SER A 791 13.84 1.54 18.39
N TYR A 792 14.78 1.83 17.49
CA TYR A 792 15.71 2.94 17.69
C TYR A 792 14.99 4.27 18.00
N GLY A 793 13.84 4.50 17.36
CA GLY A 793 13.01 5.69 17.57
C GLY A 793 12.16 5.63 18.84
N ARG A 794 11.60 4.45 19.17
CA ARG A 794 10.79 4.22 20.39
C ARG A 794 11.59 3.41 21.42
N LYS A 795 12.37 4.12 22.23
CA LYS A 795 13.26 3.56 23.25
C LYS A 795 12.50 3.00 24.46
N VAL A 796 13.09 2.00 25.10
CA VAL A 796 12.62 1.45 26.38
C VAL A 796 12.87 2.46 27.51
N THR A 797 11.83 2.87 28.22
CA THR A 797 11.92 3.65 29.47
C THR A 797 11.34 2.84 30.61
N GLU A 798 11.70 3.19 31.85
CA GLU A 798 11.17 2.53 33.04
C GLU A 798 9.64 2.56 33.06
N GLY A 799 9.03 3.74 32.86
CA GLY A 799 7.58 3.87 32.79
C GLY A 799 6.96 3.07 31.65
N LYS A 800 7.44 3.23 30.41
CA LYS A 800 6.87 2.53 29.24
C LYS A 800 6.94 1.02 29.39
N TYR A 801 8.11 0.49 29.76
CA TYR A 801 8.32 -0.95 29.87
C TYR A 801 7.65 -1.53 31.10
N GLY A 802 7.63 -0.79 32.21
CA GLY A 802 6.94 -1.18 33.43
C GLY A 802 5.43 -1.28 33.28
N ASP A 803 4.82 -0.49 32.39
CA ASP A 803 3.39 -0.53 32.07
C ASP A 803 3.01 -1.59 31.02
N GLU A 804 3.98 -2.27 30.39
CA GLU A 804 3.68 -3.36 29.46
C GLU A 804 2.97 -4.51 30.18
N ILE A 805 2.00 -5.10 29.50
CA ILE A 805 1.24 -6.25 29.98
C ILE A 805 1.87 -7.54 29.45
N ILE A 806 2.20 -8.45 30.37
CA ILE A 806 2.68 -9.81 30.09
C ILE A 806 1.68 -10.83 30.60
N TRP A 807 1.58 -11.98 29.93
CA TRP A 807 0.72 -13.08 30.34
C TRP A 807 1.57 -14.16 31.02
N LEU A 808 1.13 -14.64 32.17
CA LEU A 808 1.85 -15.64 32.95
C LEU A 808 0.90 -16.72 33.49
N PRO A 809 1.34 -17.98 33.61
CA PRO A 809 0.59 -18.99 34.35
C PRO A 809 0.35 -18.52 35.79
N VAL A 810 -0.81 -18.87 36.34
CA VAL A 810 -1.22 -18.42 37.68
C VAL A 810 -1.63 -19.56 38.60
N THR A 811 -1.38 -19.36 39.89
CA THR A 811 -1.88 -20.23 40.94
C THR A 811 -3.37 -20.00 41.17
N HIS A 812 -4.01 -20.87 41.95
CA HIS A 812 -5.40 -20.70 42.39
C HIS A 812 -5.65 -19.39 43.17
N GLU A 813 -4.59 -18.77 43.71
CA GLU A 813 -4.65 -17.49 44.43
C GLU A 813 -4.45 -16.28 43.49
N GLY A 814 -4.20 -16.51 42.19
CA GLY A 814 -4.02 -15.46 41.18
C GLY A 814 -2.61 -14.87 41.11
N HIS A 815 -1.64 -15.45 41.83
CA HIS A 815 -0.23 -15.07 41.75
C HIS A 815 0.49 -15.81 40.61
N PRO A 816 1.59 -15.26 40.05
CA PRO A 816 2.38 -15.98 39.05
C PRO A 816 2.82 -17.36 39.57
N ASP A 817 2.57 -18.41 38.78
CA ASP A 817 2.94 -19.78 39.13
C ASP A 817 4.38 -20.09 38.73
N TRP A 818 5.31 -19.68 39.61
CA TRP A 818 6.75 -19.89 39.45
C TRP A 818 7.12 -21.38 39.28
N ARG A 819 6.40 -22.27 39.96
CA ARG A 819 6.66 -23.71 39.93
C ARG A 819 6.36 -24.28 38.54
N THR A 820 5.23 -23.91 37.96
CA THR A 820 4.86 -24.35 36.61
C THR A 820 5.86 -23.84 35.57
N MET A 821 6.28 -22.57 35.66
CA MET A 821 7.32 -22.02 34.76
C MET A 821 8.64 -22.78 34.87
N GLU A 822 9.10 -23.03 36.09
CA GLU A 822 10.35 -23.76 36.34
C GLU A 822 10.30 -25.20 35.82
N GLN A 823 9.21 -25.93 36.10
CA GLN A 823 9.05 -27.31 35.65
C GLN A 823 8.99 -27.41 34.13
N TYR A 824 8.35 -26.45 33.46
CA TYR A 824 8.26 -26.41 32.01
C TYR A 824 9.63 -26.26 31.35
N ILE A 825 10.45 -25.29 31.80
CA ILE A 825 11.79 -25.09 31.23
C ILE A 825 12.74 -26.25 31.57
N LYS A 826 12.64 -26.84 32.77
CA LYS A 826 13.41 -28.04 33.14
C LYS A 826 13.10 -29.21 32.19
N ALA A 827 11.82 -29.48 31.97
CA ALA A 827 11.39 -30.54 31.06
C ALA A 827 11.90 -30.32 29.62
N LEU A 828 12.00 -29.07 29.16
CA LEU A 828 12.57 -28.74 27.86
C LEU A 828 14.09 -28.83 27.81
N SER A 829 14.78 -28.54 28.91
CA SER A 829 16.24 -28.60 28.99
C SER A 829 16.76 -30.04 29.06
N GLU A 830 15.92 -30.97 29.53
CA GLU A 830 16.18 -32.42 29.57
C GLU A 830 15.94 -33.11 28.21
N GLN A 831 15.43 -32.40 27.19
CA GLN A 831 15.06 -32.90 25.85
C GLN A 831 15.80 -32.23 24.69
#